data_AF-A0A6G2QQ06-F1
#
_entry.id   AF-A0A6G2QQ06-F1
#
_cell.length_a   1.000
_cell.length_b   1.000
_cell.length_c   1.000
_cell.angle_alpha   90.00
_cell.angle_beta   90.00
_cell.angle_gamma   90.00
#
_symmetry.space_group_name_H-M   'P 1'
#
loop_
_entity.id
_entity.type
_entity.pdbx_description
1 polymer ?
#
loop_
_entity_poly.entity_id
_entity_poly.type
_entity_poly.pdbx_seq_one_letter_code
_entity_poly.pdbx_strand_id
1 'polypeptide(L)'
;MPERPPGSASAVAAWLDRARPSARPGIWRYGHRPAKPDAERIAPVTVAGMLVPLALAALVWSLWQRGVTSYQLVPLRTFTPDDWWWGGTVASPKVFEDRAVPAPGAEALVVYEGVCFLALVAAVAVLGSWRAVVRHYVSHRPQPARALIAAGLALLVLSLVFPDAFPGVGWSPAPVVDPLLSLTALIADSYEPMTSQLFTNTLYTVITLLVLWPFARLGGWLPYARHLLARRTAAASAAAPDRPRSQWPELRDAGQQEAADLLTAEVTGGRMNDVDCARVEHAFTAARSGGSLDAFRDTVLRRGGAAWTHPSGVRDLSHRTARHDLLTGQVRIGRWVAAERTPQPYQEAGAALGLDVLGTSLLAVGPSGSGKTRTLVRPVTEALALQALTGRCAVVAVCSAGTPLGPDDTFDVNVRIGDPSSVHDLDPYAESTDPDEAAAILAEALVGDLDTVGAQGAATALAQLLGPFRAVHGRFPALPELRELLEGEESALVPLREALAASGNDVMRRELDARLRQTGTPGDAGRALADRLALLNRPVFADFFGGGGPSRPFSLRAVAQHPLRVRIELPEHGHEEAGRMITRLVLAQFHAVVREGRRTHFACLVLDDATGAVTAESVRRIQRLRSQNAGVLLALRTIGDVPETLHGPLYGAVGCRMAFSGVTTWDGSRFAQTWGTEWVDTTEVAKHTVFADQPMTRAFHALRKLVTGRAVTTDAVTVRQVERERWSASELAHAVPPGHAVLSLTTVEGEHAPPLLVDLRG
;
A
#
# COMPACT_ATOMS: atom_id res chain seq x y z
N MET A 1 -2.85 48.87 -8.30
CA MET A 1 -2.95 47.45 -8.71
C MET A 1 -2.63 47.39 -10.20
N PRO A 2 -1.57 46.71 -10.67
CA PRO A 2 -1.41 46.51 -12.10
C PRO A 2 -2.29 45.32 -12.53
N GLU A 3 -3.20 45.56 -13.46
CA GLU A 3 -3.99 44.51 -14.13
C GLU A 3 -3.07 43.52 -14.83
N ARG A 4 -3.30 42.23 -14.59
CA ARG A 4 -2.66 41.14 -15.33
C ARG A 4 -3.12 41.17 -16.80
N PRO A 5 -2.24 40.89 -17.77
CA PRO A 5 -2.60 40.83 -19.16
C PRO A 5 -3.65 39.72 -19.43
N PRO A 6 -4.62 39.94 -20.33
CA PRO A 6 -5.63 38.96 -20.67
C PRO A 6 -4.99 37.79 -21.41
N GLY A 7 -4.95 36.61 -20.78
CA GLY A 7 -4.45 35.37 -21.39
C GLY A 7 -3.60 34.47 -20.51
N SER A 8 -3.10 34.94 -19.36
CA SER A 8 -2.47 34.04 -18.38
C SER A 8 -3.55 33.34 -17.55
N ALA A 9 -3.72 32.02 -17.74
CA ALA A 9 -4.57 31.22 -16.85
C ALA A 9 -4.22 31.50 -15.37
N SER A 10 -5.22 31.60 -14.50
CA SER A 10 -4.97 31.82 -13.07
C SER A 10 -4.05 30.72 -12.53
N ALA A 11 -3.17 31.05 -11.58
CA ALA A 11 -2.23 30.07 -11.01
C ALA A 11 -2.96 28.85 -10.41
N VAL A 12 -4.16 29.08 -9.88
CA VAL A 12 -5.03 28.04 -9.31
C VAL A 12 -5.68 27.19 -10.40
N ALA A 13 -6.12 27.78 -11.52
CA ALA A 13 -6.58 27.02 -12.67
C ALA A 13 -5.48 26.09 -13.20
N ALA A 14 -4.26 26.61 -13.36
CA ALA A 14 -3.11 25.81 -13.78
C ALA A 14 -2.76 24.69 -12.78
N TRP A 15 -2.94 24.92 -11.48
CA TRP A 15 -2.77 23.90 -10.44
C TRP A 15 -3.87 22.83 -10.48
N LEU A 16 -5.14 23.21 -10.69
CA LEU A 16 -6.26 22.28 -10.84
C LEU A 16 -6.08 21.37 -12.06
N ASP A 17 -5.69 21.96 -13.18
CA ASP A 17 -5.58 21.28 -14.47
C ASP A 17 -4.29 20.44 -14.61
N ARG A 18 -3.36 20.56 -13.66
CA ARG A 18 -2.15 19.74 -13.66
C ARG A 18 -2.49 18.26 -13.46
N ALA A 19 -1.95 17.41 -14.33
CA ALA A 19 -2.12 15.96 -14.24
C ALA A 19 -1.56 15.40 -12.91
N ARG A 20 -2.32 14.45 -12.33
CA ARG A 20 -2.01 13.72 -11.09
C ARG A 20 -2.25 12.23 -11.30
N PRO A 21 -1.42 11.54 -12.10
CA PRO A 21 -1.62 10.12 -12.35
C PRO A 21 -1.51 9.31 -11.05
N SER A 22 -2.25 8.20 -10.98
CA SER A 22 -2.06 7.22 -9.91
C SER A 22 -0.61 6.72 -9.93
N ALA A 23 0.06 6.83 -8.79
CA ALA A 23 1.46 6.43 -8.63
C ALA A 23 1.61 5.60 -7.36
N ARG A 24 2.71 4.83 -7.29
CA ARG A 24 3.06 4.02 -6.12
C ARG A 24 3.17 4.89 -4.84
N PRO A 25 3.00 4.30 -3.65
CA PRO A 25 3.05 5.03 -2.39
C PRO A 25 4.34 5.85 -2.25
N GLY A 26 4.24 7.06 -1.70
CA GLY A 26 5.41 7.92 -1.50
C GLY A 26 5.87 8.72 -2.72
N ILE A 27 5.28 8.51 -3.90
CA ILE A 27 5.57 9.34 -5.08
C ILE A 27 4.69 10.59 -5.07
N TRP A 28 5.33 11.75 -5.22
CA TRP A 28 4.68 13.03 -5.42
C TRP A 28 3.92 13.07 -6.75
N ARG A 29 2.58 13.14 -6.71
CA ARG A 29 1.71 12.98 -7.89
C ARG A 29 1.58 14.25 -8.73
N TYR A 30 1.66 15.43 -8.12
CA TYR A 30 1.47 16.69 -8.83
C TYR A 30 2.52 16.88 -9.94
N GLY A 31 2.07 16.73 -11.19
CA GLY A 31 2.93 16.81 -12.38
C GLY A 31 3.84 15.60 -12.58
N HIS A 32 3.59 14.46 -11.92
CA HIS A 32 4.35 13.23 -12.09
C HIS A 32 4.19 12.68 -13.52
N ARG A 33 5.29 12.19 -14.08
CA ARG A 33 5.30 11.49 -15.38
C ARG A 33 5.77 10.06 -15.13
N PRO A 34 4.90 9.05 -15.29
CA PRO A 34 5.30 7.66 -15.06
C PRO A 34 6.39 7.26 -16.05
N ALA A 35 7.40 6.54 -15.56
CA ALA A 35 8.45 5.99 -16.40
C ALA A 35 7.84 5.04 -17.44
N LYS A 36 8.32 5.13 -18.69
CA LYS A 36 7.91 4.22 -19.76
C LYS A 36 8.52 2.84 -19.45
N PRO A 37 7.73 1.74 -19.43
CA PRO A 37 8.28 0.42 -19.13
C PRO A 37 9.32 0.04 -20.18
N ASP A 38 10.53 -0.32 -19.74
CA ASP A 38 11.57 -0.83 -20.62
C ASP A 38 11.17 -2.19 -21.18
N ALA A 39 11.29 -2.35 -22.49
CA ALA A 39 11.07 -3.63 -23.14
C ALA A 39 12.27 -4.54 -22.84
N GLU A 40 12.16 -5.40 -21.82
CA GLU A 40 13.14 -6.46 -21.56
C GLU A 40 13.44 -7.25 -22.84
N ARG A 41 14.72 -7.39 -23.20
CA ARG A 41 15.16 -8.14 -24.39
C ARG A 41 15.43 -9.59 -23.99
N ILE A 42 14.82 -10.56 -24.66
CA ILE A 42 15.14 -11.99 -24.44
C ILE A 42 16.56 -12.29 -24.95
N ALA A 43 17.30 -13.10 -24.20
CA ALA A 43 18.53 -13.71 -24.68
C ALA A 43 18.24 -14.62 -25.91
N PRO A 44 19.05 -14.55 -26.99
CA PRO A 44 18.82 -15.32 -28.23
C PRO A 44 18.81 -16.85 -28.01
N VAL A 45 19.41 -17.32 -26.92
CA VAL A 45 19.47 -18.75 -26.54
C VAL A 45 18.07 -19.34 -26.28
N THR A 46 17.14 -18.55 -25.72
CA THR A 46 15.79 -19.02 -25.41
C THR A 46 14.94 -19.23 -26.68
N VAL A 47 15.22 -18.44 -27.73
CA VAL A 47 14.57 -18.56 -29.06
C VAL A 47 15.12 -19.79 -29.81
N ALA A 48 16.42 -20.05 -29.72
CA ALA A 48 17.04 -21.24 -30.30
C ALA A 48 16.49 -22.54 -29.69
N GLY A 49 16.24 -22.55 -28.36
CA GLY A 49 15.63 -23.70 -27.65
C GLY A 49 14.19 -24.04 -28.07
N MET A 50 13.52 -23.17 -28.83
CA MET A 50 12.18 -23.43 -29.39
C MET A 50 12.24 -23.89 -30.85
N LEU A 51 13.08 -23.25 -31.66
CA LEU A 51 13.15 -23.53 -33.11
C LEU A 51 13.82 -24.87 -33.42
N VAL A 52 14.82 -25.28 -32.64
CA VAL A 52 15.56 -26.52 -32.89
C VAL A 52 14.70 -27.78 -32.73
N PRO A 53 13.91 -27.98 -31.65
CA PRO A 53 13.02 -29.14 -31.53
C PRO A 53 11.93 -29.18 -32.61
N LEU A 54 11.41 -28.02 -33.02
CA LEU A 54 10.39 -27.93 -34.07
C LEU A 54 10.95 -28.30 -35.45
N ALA A 55 12.15 -27.82 -35.79
CA ALA A 55 12.82 -28.18 -37.03
C ALA A 55 13.20 -29.68 -37.07
N LEU A 56 13.66 -30.22 -35.94
CA LEU A 56 13.97 -31.65 -35.83
C LEU A 56 12.71 -32.51 -35.98
N ALA A 57 11.61 -32.12 -35.34
CA ALA A 57 10.33 -32.83 -35.47
C ALA A 57 9.78 -32.77 -36.90
N ALA A 58 9.85 -31.62 -37.57
CA ALA A 58 9.46 -31.50 -38.97
C ALA A 58 10.31 -32.39 -39.90
N LEU A 59 11.63 -32.49 -39.63
CA LEU A 59 12.53 -33.39 -40.36
C LEU A 59 12.16 -34.86 -40.12
N VAL A 60 11.96 -35.26 -38.87
CA VAL A 60 11.56 -36.63 -38.50
C VAL A 60 10.22 -36.99 -39.15
N TRP A 61 9.24 -36.10 -39.11
CA TRP A 61 7.94 -36.29 -39.75
C TRP A 61 8.04 -36.40 -41.28
N SER A 62 8.86 -35.55 -41.90
CA SER A 62 9.10 -35.62 -43.35
C SER A 62 9.81 -36.92 -43.77
N LEU A 63 10.71 -37.45 -42.95
CA LEU A 63 11.38 -38.73 -43.22
C LEU A 63 10.43 -39.91 -43.04
N TRP A 64 9.54 -39.83 -42.05
CA TRP A 64 8.47 -40.80 -41.79
C TRP A 64 7.52 -40.92 -42.99
N GLN A 65 7.00 -39.78 -43.50
CA GLN A 65 6.11 -39.77 -44.66
C GLN A 65 6.76 -40.29 -45.95
N ARG A 66 8.10 -40.21 -46.07
CA ARG A 66 8.85 -40.70 -47.23
C ARG A 66 9.20 -42.19 -47.16
N GLY A 67 8.84 -42.88 -46.08
CA GLY A 67 9.04 -44.33 -45.94
C GLY A 67 10.50 -44.77 -45.85
N VAL A 68 11.40 -43.89 -45.38
CA VAL A 68 12.85 -44.14 -45.34
C VAL A 68 13.24 -45.20 -44.29
N THR A 69 12.36 -45.50 -43.33
CA THR A 69 12.61 -46.45 -42.24
C THR A 69 11.82 -47.74 -42.38
N SER A 70 12.50 -48.86 -42.72
CA SER A 70 11.85 -50.15 -43.02
C SER A 70 11.14 -50.83 -41.85
N TYR A 71 11.37 -50.41 -40.59
CA TYR A 71 10.82 -51.06 -39.38
C TYR A 71 9.66 -50.30 -38.72
N GLN A 72 9.22 -49.20 -39.32
CA GLN A 72 8.21 -48.31 -38.71
C GLN A 72 6.83 -48.96 -38.52
N LEU A 73 6.50 -50.02 -39.25
CA LEU A 73 5.18 -50.68 -39.22
C LEU A 73 5.13 -51.93 -38.32
N VAL A 74 6.24 -52.31 -37.70
CA VAL A 74 6.33 -53.48 -36.80
C VAL A 74 5.39 -53.37 -35.59
N PRO A 75 5.29 -52.21 -34.90
CA PRO A 75 4.35 -52.08 -33.79
C PRO A 75 2.90 -52.24 -34.25
N LEU A 76 2.52 -51.64 -35.37
CA LEU A 76 1.17 -51.73 -35.91
C LEU A 76 0.74 -53.18 -36.14
N ARG A 77 1.59 -53.96 -36.81
CA ARG A 77 1.32 -55.39 -37.08
C ARG A 77 1.20 -56.22 -35.80
N THR A 78 1.91 -55.85 -34.74
CA THR A 78 1.84 -56.55 -33.45
C THR A 78 0.48 -56.37 -32.77
N PHE A 79 -0.20 -55.24 -33.03
CA PHE A 79 -1.49 -54.89 -32.43
C PHE A 79 -2.70 -55.12 -33.35
N THR A 80 -2.49 -55.40 -34.64
CA THR A 80 -3.55 -55.71 -35.61
C THR A 80 -3.56 -57.19 -36.01
N PRO A 81 -4.72 -57.79 -36.30
CA PRO A 81 -4.80 -59.15 -36.81
C PRO A 81 -3.97 -59.40 -38.08
N ASP A 82 -3.29 -60.55 -38.16
CA ASP A 82 -2.45 -60.92 -39.31
C ASP A 82 -3.26 -61.12 -40.61
N ASP A 83 -4.57 -61.40 -40.53
CA ASP A 83 -5.45 -61.58 -41.69
C ASP A 83 -5.69 -60.29 -42.47
N TRP A 84 -5.43 -59.12 -41.88
CA TRP A 84 -5.63 -57.80 -42.50
C TRP A 84 -4.55 -57.44 -43.53
N TRP A 85 -3.49 -58.23 -43.63
CA TRP A 85 -2.29 -57.94 -44.43
C TRP A 85 -1.96 -59.07 -45.40
N TRP A 86 -1.37 -58.76 -46.55
CA TRP A 86 -0.88 -59.79 -47.47
C TRP A 86 0.41 -60.46 -46.96
N GLY A 87 0.42 -61.79 -46.91
CA GLY A 87 1.58 -62.58 -46.50
C GLY A 87 2.84 -62.26 -47.31
N GLY A 88 3.97 -62.05 -46.62
CA GLY A 88 5.26 -61.70 -47.26
C GLY A 88 5.49 -60.20 -47.53
N THR A 89 4.51 -59.34 -47.26
CA THR A 89 4.67 -57.88 -47.32
C THR A 89 4.70 -57.27 -45.92
N VAL A 90 5.36 -56.11 -45.78
CA VAL A 90 5.46 -55.39 -44.49
C VAL A 90 4.28 -54.42 -44.29
N ALA A 91 3.53 -54.08 -45.35
CA ALA A 91 2.62 -52.93 -45.33
C ALA A 91 1.44 -52.96 -46.33
N SER A 92 1.19 -54.05 -47.06
CA SER A 92 0.13 -54.06 -48.08
C SER A 92 -1.21 -54.51 -47.48
N PRO A 93 -2.20 -53.62 -47.30
CA PRO A 93 -3.49 -53.97 -46.72
C PRO A 93 -4.26 -54.89 -47.67
N LYS A 94 -4.95 -55.89 -47.10
CA LYS A 94 -5.83 -56.78 -47.85
C LYS A 94 -7.22 -56.16 -47.97
N VAL A 95 -7.79 -56.19 -49.18
CA VAL A 95 -9.16 -55.75 -49.43
C VAL A 95 -10.10 -56.95 -49.35
N PHE A 96 -11.17 -56.83 -48.58
CA PHE A 96 -12.24 -57.80 -48.40
C PHE A 96 -13.51 -57.24 -49.03
N GLU A 97 -14.07 -57.95 -50.01
CA GLU A 97 -15.31 -57.52 -50.68
C GLU A 97 -16.56 -57.78 -49.82
N ASP A 98 -16.48 -58.68 -48.83
CA ASP A 98 -17.60 -59.14 -47.99
C ASP A 98 -17.71 -58.44 -46.62
N ARG A 99 -16.86 -57.44 -46.33
CA ARG A 99 -16.86 -56.72 -45.03
C ARG A 99 -17.45 -55.31 -45.19
N ALA A 100 -18.10 -54.83 -44.13
CA ALA A 100 -18.59 -53.45 -44.04
C ALA A 100 -17.46 -52.42 -44.10
N VAL A 101 -16.27 -52.78 -43.62
CA VAL A 101 -15.00 -52.06 -43.84
C VAL A 101 -14.13 -52.86 -44.81
N PRO A 102 -14.01 -52.47 -46.09
CA PRO A 102 -13.32 -53.27 -47.10
C PRO A 102 -11.82 -53.41 -46.88
N ALA A 103 -11.14 -52.45 -46.26
CA ALA A 103 -9.69 -52.47 -46.04
C ALA A 103 -9.32 -52.07 -44.60
N PRO A 104 -9.57 -52.92 -43.60
CA PRO A 104 -9.33 -52.58 -42.19
C PRO A 104 -7.85 -52.31 -41.88
N GLY A 105 -6.93 -52.96 -42.60
CA GLY A 105 -5.49 -52.67 -42.50
C GLY A 105 -5.11 -51.27 -42.98
N ALA A 106 -5.82 -50.73 -43.99
CA ALA A 106 -5.57 -49.37 -44.48
C ALA A 106 -6.04 -48.33 -43.45
N GLU A 107 -7.22 -48.52 -42.86
CA GLU A 107 -7.74 -47.66 -41.80
C GLU A 107 -6.85 -47.71 -40.54
N ALA A 108 -6.34 -48.89 -40.17
CA ALA A 108 -5.43 -49.05 -39.04
C ALA A 108 -4.09 -48.31 -39.25
N LEU A 109 -3.61 -48.23 -40.50
CA LEU A 109 -2.41 -47.47 -40.86
C LEU A 109 -2.63 -45.96 -40.68
N VAL A 110 -3.79 -45.44 -41.07
CA VAL A 110 -4.16 -44.03 -40.85
C VAL A 110 -4.23 -43.71 -39.35
N VAL A 111 -4.83 -44.59 -38.54
CA VAL A 111 -4.86 -44.46 -37.07
C VAL A 111 -3.44 -44.45 -36.49
N TYR A 112 -2.56 -45.34 -36.95
CA TYR A 112 -1.18 -45.44 -36.51
C TYR A 112 -0.37 -44.17 -36.79
N GLU A 113 -0.52 -43.61 -38.00
CA GLU A 113 0.11 -42.35 -38.37
C GLU A 113 -0.35 -41.19 -37.47
N GLY A 114 -1.64 -41.13 -37.14
CA GLY A 114 -2.19 -40.15 -36.20
C GLY A 114 -1.60 -40.26 -34.79
N VAL A 115 -1.44 -41.48 -34.27
CA VAL A 115 -0.85 -41.72 -32.94
C VAL A 115 0.63 -41.33 -32.92
N CYS A 116 1.40 -41.68 -33.95
CA CYS A 116 2.81 -41.29 -34.08
C CYS A 116 2.98 -39.77 -34.21
N PHE A 117 2.09 -39.11 -34.95
CA PHE A 117 2.06 -37.64 -35.03
C PHE A 117 1.78 -37.00 -33.67
N LEU A 118 0.78 -37.51 -32.93
CA LEU A 118 0.45 -37.02 -31.59
C LEU A 118 1.64 -37.17 -30.62
N ALA A 119 2.34 -38.31 -30.66
CA ALA A 119 3.52 -38.56 -29.84
C ALA A 119 4.67 -37.59 -30.18
N LEU A 120 4.86 -37.27 -31.47
CA LEU A 120 5.85 -36.30 -31.91
C LEU A 120 5.52 -34.87 -31.45
N VAL A 121 4.25 -34.45 -31.57
CA VAL A 121 3.77 -33.15 -31.06
C VAL A 121 3.96 -33.06 -29.53
N ALA A 122 3.66 -34.13 -28.80
CA ALA A 122 3.88 -34.19 -27.35
C ALA A 122 5.38 -34.08 -26.99
N ALA A 123 6.26 -34.76 -27.72
CA ALA A 123 7.71 -34.66 -27.51
C ALA A 123 8.24 -33.23 -27.72
N VAL A 124 7.77 -32.53 -28.77
CA VAL A 124 8.11 -31.12 -29.01
C VAL A 124 7.61 -30.21 -27.89
N ALA A 125 6.41 -30.45 -27.38
CA ALA A 125 5.84 -29.67 -26.28
C ALA A 125 6.62 -29.84 -24.96
N VAL A 126 7.13 -31.04 -24.68
CA VAL A 126 7.91 -31.35 -23.47
C VAL A 126 9.35 -30.84 -23.56
N LEU A 127 10.01 -31.01 -24.71
CA LEU A 127 11.43 -30.67 -24.90
C LEU A 127 11.68 -29.19 -25.19
N GLY A 128 10.70 -28.47 -25.75
CA GLY A 128 10.87 -27.07 -26.12
C GLY A 128 10.66 -26.10 -24.94
N SER A 129 11.40 -24.98 -24.96
CA SER A 129 11.26 -23.86 -24.01
C SER A 129 9.98 -23.03 -24.21
N TRP A 130 8.90 -23.63 -24.73
CA TRP A 130 7.65 -22.99 -25.13
C TRP A 130 7.05 -22.12 -24.03
N ARG A 131 7.10 -22.58 -22.77
CA ARG A 131 6.56 -21.84 -21.63
C ARG A 131 7.26 -20.50 -21.39
N ALA A 132 8.56 -20.40 -21.65
CA ALA A 132 9.32 -19.16 -21.49
C ALA A 132 9.04 -18.18 -22.63
N VAL A 133 8.99 -18.68 -23.86
CA VAL A 133 8.71 -17.87 -25.06
C VAL A 133 7.28 -17.35 -25.06
N VAL A 134 6.31 -18.21 -24.76
CA VAL A 134 4.89 -17.84 -24.67
C VAL A 134 4.67 -16.79 -23.57
N ARG A 135 5.33 -16.95 -22.42
CA ARG A 135 5.28 -15.96 -21.34
C ARG A 135 5.77 -14.60 -21.83
N HIS A 136 6.86 -14.53 -22.58
CA HIS A 136 7.43 -13.26 -23.01
C HIS A 136 6.68 -12.64 -24.20
N TYR A 137 6.45 -13.38 -25.28
CA TYR A 137 5.87 -12.82 -26.51
C TYR A 137 4.35 -12.65 -26.48
N VAL A 138 3.63 -13.50 -25.72
CA VAL A 138 2.16 -13.49 -25.68
C VAL A 138 1.67 -12.91 -24.35
N SER A 139 2.17 -13.38 -23.21
CA SER A 139 1.59 -13.02 -21.91
C SER A 139 1.93 -11.61 -21.40
N HIS A 140 3.06 -11.01 -21.80
CA HIS A 140 3.45 -9.65 -21.39
C HIS A 140 2.86 -8.54 -22.28
N ARG A 141 2.19 -8.88 -23.39
CA ARG A 141 1.59 -7.87 -24.27
C ARG A 141 0.27 -7.38 -23.69
N PRO A 142 0.01 -6.06 -23.70
CA PRO A 142 -1.29 -5.53 -23.30
C PRO A 142 -2.39 -6.00 -24.26
N GLN A 143 -3.61 -6.14 -23.78
CA GLN A 143 -4.78 -6.38 -24.64
C GLN A 143 -5.06 -5.12 -25.48
N PRO A 144 -5.44 -5.21 -26.77
CA PRO A 144 -5.88 -6.41 -27.52
C PRO A 144 -4.77 -7.27 -28.12
N ALA A 145 -3.52 -6.82 -28.13
CA ALA A 145 -2.45 -7.47 -28.90
C ALA A 145 -2.26 -8.93 -28.50
N ARG A 146 -2.35 -9.25 -27.20
CA ARG A 146 -2.33 -10.62 -26.69
C ARG A 146 -3.45 -11.51 -27.25
N ALA A 147 -4.67 -10.97 -27.33
CA ALA A 147 -5.82 -11.70 -27.86
C ALA A 147 -5.68 -11.93 -29.37
N LEU A 148 -5.17 -10.93 -30.11
CA LEU A 148 -4.93 -11.01 -31.55
C LEU A 148 -3.80 -11.99 -31.91
N ILE A 149 -2.69 -11.98 -31.16
CA ILE A 149 -1.58 -12.92 -31.37
C ILE A 149 -2.06 -14.36 -31.11
N ALA A 150 -2.81 -14.57 -30.01
CA ALA A 150 -3.39 -15.88 -29.74
C ALA A 150 -4.40 -16.32 -30.81
N ALA A 151 -5.19 -15.39 -31.36
CA ALA A 151 -6.12 -15.67 -32.46
C ALA A 151 -5.39 -16.00 -33.77
N GLY A 152 -4.31 -15.28 -34.10
CA GLY A 152 -3.47 -15.58 -35.27
C GLY A 152 -2.80 -16.95 -35.17
N LEU A 153 -2.28 -17.31 -33.99
CA LEU A 153 -1.71 -18.63 -33.74
C LEU A 153 -2.77 -19.74 -33.82
N ALA A 154 -3.96 -19.51 -33.27
CA ALA A 154 -5.07 -20.45 -33.36
C ALA A 154 -5.51 -20.67 -34.82
N LEU A 155 -5.58 -19.60 -35.62
CA LEU A 155 -5.93 -19.67 -37.04
C LEU A 155 -4.88 -20.43 -37.84
N LEU A 156 -3.59 -20.22 -37.54
CA LEU A 156 -2.50 -20.99 -38.14
C LEU A 156 -2.65 -22.49 -37.85
N VAL A 157 -2.91 -22.87 -36.60
CA VAL A 157 -3.09 -24.29 -36.24
C VAL A 157 -4.35 -24.88 -36.87
N LEU A 158 -5.47 -24.13 -36.89
CA LEU A 158 -6.69 -24.57 -37.59
C LEU A 158 -6.46 -24.76 -39.09
N SER A 159 -5.61 -23.94 -39.71
CA SER A 159 -5.25 -24.10 -41.14
C SER A 159 -4.45 -25.38 -41.44
N LEU A 160 -3.74 -25.93 -40.44
CA LEU A 160 -3.06 -27.22 -40.56
C LEU A 160 -4.00 -28.41 -40.35
N VAL A 161 -5.07 -28.23 -39.56
CA VAL A 161 -6.06 -29.28 -39.27
C VAL A 161 -7.14 -29.37 -40.35
N PHE A 162 -7.60 -28.21 -40.86
CA PHE A 162 -8.66 -28.10 -41.87
C PHE A 162 -8.19 -27.24 -43.06
N PRO A 163 -7.24 -27.71 -43.88
CA PRO A 163 -6.69 -26.92 -44.99
C PRO A 163 -7.76 -26.50 -46.01
N ASP A 164 -8.78 -27.35 -46.25
CA ASP A 164 -9.88 -27.07 -47.19
C ASP A 164 -10.76 -25.89 -46.76
N ALA A 165 -10.77 -25.55 -45.47
CA ALA A 165 -11.50 -24.39 -44.95
C ALA A 165 -10.78 -23.05 -45.23
N PHE A 166 -9.51 -23.08 -45.67
CA PHE A 166 -8.69 -21.91 -45.92
C PHE A 166 -8.21 -21.84 -47.39
N PRO A 167 -8.89 -21.06 -48.25
CA PRO A 167 -8.51 -20.96 -49.66
C PRO A 167 -7.10 -20.36 -49.81
N GLY A 168 -6.19 -21.11 -50.44
CA GLY A 168 -4.81 -20.67 -50.74
C GLY A 168 -3.69 -21.35 -49.93
N VAL A 169 -4.02 -22.25 -49.00
CA VAL A 169 -3.04 -22.97 -48.17
C VAL A 169 -2.72 -24.33 -48.82
N GLY A 170 -1.57 -24.45 -49.50
CA GLY A 170 -1.16 -25.67 -50.22
C GLY A 170 -0.43 -26.73 -49.37
N TRP A 171 -0.80 -26.88 -48.09
CA TRP A 171 -0.12 -27.77 -47.14
C TRP A 171 -0.94 -29.06 -47.00
N SER A 172 -0.28 -30.20 -46.80
CA SER A 172 -0.98 -31.46 -46.54
C SER A 172 -1.71 -31.40 -45.18
N PRO A 173 -2.93 -31.96 -45.06
CA PRO A 173 -3.66 -31.97 -43.80
C PRO A 173 -2.86 -32.70 -42.71
N ALA A 174 -2.85 -32.15 -41.51
CA ALA A 174 -2.29 -32.84 -40.35
C ALA A 174 -3.14 -34.08 -40.03
N PRO A 175 -2.53 -35.23 -39.68
CA PRO A 175 -3.24 -36.47 -39.39
C PRO A 175 -3.93 -36.39 -38.02
N VAL A 176 -5.04 -35.65 -37.97
CA VAL A 176 -5.86 -35.44 -36.76
C VAL A 176 -7.31 -35.83 -37.05
N VAL A 177 -7.85 -35.40 -38.20
CA VAL A 177 -9.24 -35.66 -38.58
C VAL A 177 -9.40 -37.09 -39.11
N ASP A 178 -8.60 -37.47 -40.12
CA ASP A 178 -8.70 -38.79 -40.76
C ASP A 178 -8.45 -39.94 -39.79
N PRO A 179 -7.44 -39.91 -38.88
CA PRO A 179 -7.25 -40.96 -37.89
C PRO A 179 -8.43 -41.14 -36.93
N LEU A 180 -9.13 -40.05 -36.58
CA LEU A 180 -10.32 -40.15 -35.73
C LEU A 180 -11.50 -40.76 -36.48
N LEU A 181 -11.68 -40.42 -37.76
CA LEU A 181 -12.70 -41.02 -38.63
C LEU A 181 -12.42 -42.51 -38.89
N SER A 182 -11.18 -42.87 -39.20
CA SER A 182 -10.71 -44.25 -39.37
C SER A 182 -10.85 -45.08 -38.09
N LEU A 183 -10.54 -44.49 -36.94
CA LEU A 183 -10.74 -45.13 -35.63
C LEU A 183 -12.22 -45.39 -35.36
N THR A 184 -13.10 -44.43 -35.67
CA THR A 184 -14.55 -44.63 -35.52
C THR A 184 -15.09 -45.69 -36.46
N ALA A 185 -14.57 -45.79 -37.70
CA ALA A 185 -14.93 -46.82 -38.66
C ALA A 185 -14.55 -48.23 -38.17
N LEU A 186 -13.34 -48.37 -37.62
CA LEU A 186 -12.84 -49.64 -37.07
C LEU A 186 -13.58 -50.08 -35.81
N ILE A 187 -13.98 -49.14 -34.93
CA ILE A 187 -14.72 -49.45 -33.70
C ILE A 187 -16.18 -49.78 -34.00
N ALA A 188 -16.81 -49.04 -34.91
CA ALA A 188 -18.22 -49.23 -35.28
C ALA A 188 -18.41 -50.34 -36.34
N ASP A 189 -17.31 -50.90 -36.85
CA ASP A 189 -17.24 -51.86 -37.97
C ASP A 189 -18.14 -51.47 -39.15
N SER A 190 -18.24 -50.15 -39.42
CA SER A 190 -19.15 -49.58 -40.41
C SER A 190 -18.79 -48.12 -40.72
N TYR A 191 -19.13 -47.67 -41.94
CA TYR A 191 -19.03 -46.26 -42.32
C TYR A 191 -20.32 -45.45 -42.10
N GLU A 192 -21.35 -46.09 -41.53
CA GLU A 192 -22.67 -45.49 -41.32
C GLU A 192 -22.63 -44.20 -40.47
N PRO A 193 -21.83 -44.11 -39.38
CA PRO A 193 -21.70 -42.87 -38.61
C PRO A 193 -21.19 -41.68 -39.44
N MET A 194 -20.33 -41.92 -40.43
CA MET A 194 -19.73 -40.87 -41.26
C MET A 194 -20.67 -40.38 -42.37
N THR A 195 -21.73 -41.12 -42.67
CA THR A 195 -22.81 -40.65 -43.57
C THR A 195 -23.74 -39.65 -42.89
N SER A 196 -23.81 -39.68 -41.55
CA SER A 196 -24.60 -38.74 -40.76
C SER A 196 -23.91 -37.38 -40.65
N GLN A 197 -24.51 -36.37 -41.28
CA GLN A 197 -24.00 -35.00 -41.25
C GLN A 197 -23.93 -34.42 -39.83
N LEU A 198 -24.83 -34.84 -38.92
CA LEU A 198 -24.81 -34.42 -37.52
C LEU A 198 -23.58 -34.97 -36.78
N PHE A 199 -23.18 -36.21 -37.05
CA PHE A 199 -22.02 -36.84 -36.41
C PHE A 199 -20.73 -36.15 -36.86
N THR A 200 -20.52 -36.02 -38.18
CA THR A 200 -19.33 -35.38 -38.76
C THR A 200 -19.20 -33.92 -38.31
N ASN A 201 -20.30 -33.15 -38.31
CA ASN A 201 -20.29 -31.77 -37.82
C ASN A 201 -19.99 -31.68 -36.33
N THR A 202 -20.51 -32.60 -35.52
CA THR A 202 -20.24 -32.65 -34.08
C THR A 202 -18.77 -32.97 -33.82
N LEU A 203 -18.21 -33.96 -34.52
CA LEU A 203 -16.80 -34.33 -34.41
C LEU A 203 -15.88 -33.17 -34.80
N TYR A 204 -16.14 -32.50 -35.93
CA TYR A 204 -15.38 -31.33 -36.37
C TYR A 204 -15.50 -30.16 -35.39
N THR A 205 -16.67 -29.96 -34.79
CA THR A 205 -16.88 -28.94 -33.76
C THR A 205 -16.05 -29.24 -32.51
N VAL A 206 -16.04 -30.50 -32.05
CA VAL A 206 -15.25 -30.93 -30.88
C VAL A 206 -13.76 -30.75 -31.15
N ILE A 207 -13.26 -31.17 -32.31
CA ILE A 207 -11.86 -30.99 -32.71
C ILE A 207 -11.50 -29.49 -32.74
N THR A 208 -12.35 -28.66 -33.34
CA THR A 208 -12.16 -27.20 -33.39
C THR A 208 -12.10 -26.59 -31.99
N LEU A 209 -13.01 -26.98 -31.10
CA LEU A 209 -13.03 -26.50 -29.71
C LEU A 209 -11.78 -26.93 -28.93
N LEU A 210 -11.32 -28.17 -29.10
CA LEU A 210 -10.10 -28.67 -28.45
C LEU A 210 -8.85 -27.93 -28.93
N VAL A 211 -8.76 -27.60 -30.22
CA VAL A 211 -7.67 -26.79 -30.79
C VAL A 211 -7.74 -25.36 -30.28
N LEU A 212 -8.93 -24.74 -30.21
CA LEU A 212 -9.11 -23.35 -29.77
C LEU A 212 -8.89 -23.16 -28.27
N TRP A 213 -9.22 -24.16 -27.44
CA TRP A 213 -9.19 -24.08 -25.98
C TRP A 213 -7.85 -23.58 -25.38
N PRO A 214 -6.67 -24.12 -25.74
CA PRO A 214 -5.40 -23.65 -25.20
C PRO A 214 -5.09 -22.20 -25.61
N PHE A 215 -5.46 -21.78 -26.83
CA PHE A 215 -5.24 -20.42 -27.32
C PHE A 215 -6.21 -19.42 -26.70
N ALA A 216 -7.47 -19.81 -26.46
CA ALA A 216 -8.45 -18.99 -25.76
C ALA A 216 -8.02 -18.70 -24.30
N ARG A 217 -7.47 -19.72 -23.63
CA ARG A 217 -6.88 -19.59 -22.29
C ARG A 217 -5.64 -18.71 -22.30
N LEU A 218 -4.78 -18.87 -23.31
CA LEU A 218 -3.57 -18.09 -23.46
C LEU A 218 -3.84 -16.61 -23.79
N GLY A 219 -4.80 -16.34 -24.68
CA GLY A 219 -5.20 -14.99 -25.12
C GLY A 219 -6.07 -14.24 -24.12
N GLY A 220 -6.64 -14.93 -23.12
CA GLY A 220 -7.50 -14.32 -22.11
C GLY A 220 -8.78 -13.74 -22.72
N TRP A 221 -9.36 -14.41 -23.72
CA TRP A 221 -10.50 -13.90 -24.48
C TRP A 221 -11.75 -13.67 -23.63
N LEU A 222 -12.02 -14.52 -22.64
CA LEU A 222 -13.18 -14.39 -21.75
C LEU A 222 -13.07 -13.16 -20.82
N PRO A 223 -11.96 -12.93 -20.08
CA PRO A 223 -11.73 -11.67 -19.38
C PRO A 223 -11.76 -10.44 -20.29
N TYR A 224 -11.19 -10.54 -21.50
CA TYR A 224 -11.16 -9.42 -22.45
C TYR A 224 -12.55 -9.05 -22.96
N ALA A 225 -13.39 -10.04 -23.30
CA ALA A 225 -14.77 -9.82 -23.73
C ALA A 225 -15.60 -9.17 -22.62
N ARG A 226 -15.42 -9.60 -21.36
CA ARG A 226 -16.05 -8.96 -20.19
C ARG A 226 -15.58 -7.51 -20.03
N HIS A 227 -14.28 -7.25 -20.21
CA HIS A 227 -13.73 -5.90 -20.17
C HIS A 227 -14.25 -5.01 -21.32
N LEU A 228 -14.45 -5.55 -22.53
CA LEU A 228 -15.04 -4.83 -23.66
C LEU A 228 -16.52 -4.49 -23.44
N LEU A 229 -17.28 -5.42 -22.86
CA LEU A 229 -18.67 -5.20 -22.47
C LEU A 229 -18.77 -4.12 -21.38
N ALA A 230 -17.92 -4.19 -20.35
CA ALA A 230 -17.82 -3.17 -19.30
C ALA A 230 -17.34 -1.81 -19.85
N ARG A 231 -16.45 -1.81 -20.85
CA ARG A 231 -16.03 -0.58 -21.55
C ARG A 231 -17.14 0.01 -22.41
N ARG A 232 -18.01 -0.80 -23.02
CA ARG A 232 -19.15 -0.29 -23.79
C ARG A 232 -20.19 0.36 -22.90
N THR A 233 -20.48 -0.25 -21.74
CA THR A 233 -21.36 0.38 -20.74
C THR A 233 -20.71 1.64 -20.13
N ALA A 234 -19.40 1.67 -19.92
CA ALA A 234 -18.68 2.87 -19.47
C ALA A 234 -18.52 3.95 -20.56
N ALA A 235 -18.35 3.56 -21.83
CA ALA A 235 -18.19 4.48 -22.95
C ALA A 235 -19.50 5.21 -23.30
N ALA A 236 -20.66 4.58 -23.04
CA ALA A 236 -21.95 5.25 -23.08
C ALA A 236 -22.06 6.39 -22.05
N SER A 237 -21.22 6.39 -21.00
CA SER A 237 -21.09 7.47 -20.01
C SER A 237 -19.92 8.43 -20.29
N ALA A 238 -19.03 8.14 -21.25
CA ALA A 238 -17.75 8.85 -21.45
C ALA A 238 -17.73 9.77 -22.69
N ALA A 239 -18.88 10.05 -23.31
CA ALA A 239 -18.97 10.91 -24.49
C ALA A 239 -18.93 12.43 -24.18
N ALA A 240 -18.57 12.83 -22.96
CA ALA A 240 -18.27 14.23 -22.64
C ALA A 240 -16.79 14.53 -22.96
N PRO A 241 -16.45 15.66 -23.60
CA PRO A 241 -15.06 16.05 -23.81
C PRO A 241 -14.30 16.15 -22.47
N ASP A 242 -13.01 15.81 -22.47
CA ASP A 242 -12.11 15.88 -21.31
C ASP A 242 -11.94 17.36 -20.89
N ARG A 243 -12.90 17.86 -20.10
CA ARG A 243 -12.94 19.25 -19.64
C ARG A 243 -11.85 19.44 -18.58
N PRO A 244 -11.12 20.57 -18.61
CA PRO A 244 -10.18 20.92 -17.54
C PRO A 244 -10.86 20.86 -16.17
N ARG A 245 -10.14 20.42 -15.13
CA ARG A 245 -10.66 20.34 -13.75
C ARG A 245 -11.07 21.71 -13.23
N SER A 246 -10.45 22.79 -13.70
CA SER A 246 -10.83 24.18 -13.41
C SER A 246 -12.27 24.54 -13.85
N GLN A 247 -12.88 23.73 -14.71
CA GLN A 247 -14.27 23.87 -15.17
C GLN A 247 -15.28 23.01 -14.38
N TRP A 248 -14.82 22.32 -13.33
CA TRP A 248 -15.64 21.49 -12.45
C TRP A 248 -16.53 20.46 -13.19
N PRO A 249 -15.95 19.59 -14.04
CA PRO A 249 -16.73 18.63 -14.84
C PRO A 249 -17.64 17.75 -13.99
N GLU A 250 -17.17 17.27 -12.83
CA GLU A 250 -17.97 16.42 -11.94
C GLU A 250 -19.24 17.12 -11.41
N LEU A 251 -19.18 18.43 -11.15
CA LEU A 251 -20.37 19.20 -10.74
C LEU A 251 -21.35 19.34 -11.90
N ARG A 252 -20.83 19.58 -13.12
CA ARG A 252 -21.65 19.68 -14.34
C ARG A 252 -22.34 18.38 -14.66
N ASP A 253 -21.63 17.27 -14.54
CA ASP A 253 -22.16 15.93 -14.78
C ASP A 253 -23.20 15.54 -13.72
N ALA A 254 -23.08 16.08 -12.50
CA ALA A 254 -24.10 15.97 -11.45
C ALA A 254 -25.28 16.95 -11.60
N GLY A 255 -25.39 17.67 -12.73
CA GLY A 255 -26.48 18.60 -13.02
C GLY A 255 -26.35 19.98 -12.36
N GLN A 256 -25.24 20.28 -11.67
CA GLN A 256 -25.00 21.54 -10.94
C GLN A 256 -24.28 22.57 -11.80
N GLN A 257 -24.88 22.93 -12.95
CA GLN A 257 -24.26 23.83 -13.94
C GLN A 257 -24.01 25.24 -13.39
N GLU A 258 -25.00 25.85 -12.72
CA GLU A 258 -24.91 27.22 -12.19
C GLU A 258 -23.80 27.36 -11.14
N ALA A 259 -23.70 26.39 -10.23
CA ALA A 259 -22.63 26.36 -9.23
C ALA A 259 -21.25 26.16 -9.88
N ALA A 260 -21.15 25.30 -10.90
CA ALA A 260 -19.91 25.10 -11.65
C ALA A 260 -19.48 26.36 -12.41
N ASP A 261 -20.40 27.07 -13.07
CA ASP A 261 -20.12 28.32 -13.78
C ASP A 261 -19.60 29.41 -12.84
N LEU A 262 -20.24 29.57 -11.67
CA LEU A 262 -19.81 30.52 -10.65
C LEU A 262 -18.40 30.20 -10.13
N LEU A 263 -18.13 28.94 -9.76
CA LEU A 263 -16.83 28.52 -9.26
C LEU A 263 -15.74 28.64 -10.33
N THR A 264 -16.04 28.33 -11.60
CA THR A 264 -15.11 28.57 -12.71
C THR A 264 -14.80 30.06 -12.88
N ALA A 265 -15.80 30.93 -12.77
CA ALA A 265 -15.59 32.38 -12.83
C ALA A 265 -14.74 32.90 -11.64
N GLU A 266 -14.86 32.30 -10.46
CA GLU A 266 -14.03 32.66 -9.32
C GLU A 266 -12.58 32.16 -9.41
N VAL A 267 -12.38 30.93 -9.90
CA VAL A 267 -11.04 30.37 -10.13
C VAL A 267 -10.31 31.19 -11.20
N THR A 268 -10.98 31.50 -12.31
CA THR A 268 -10.40 32.32 -13.39
C THR A 268 -10.17 33.76 -12.95
N GLY A 269 -11.09 34.33 -12.15
CA GLY A 269 -10.96 35.65 -11.54
C GLY A 269 -9.98 35.74 -10.37
N GLY A 270 -9.36 34.63 -9.94
CA GLY A 270 -8.38 34.61 -8.86
C GLY A 270 -8.93 34.87 -7.46
N ARG A 271 -10.23 34.64 -7.24
CA ARG A 271 -10.92 34.80 -5.94
C ARG A 271 -10.88 33.55 -5.05
N MET A 272 -10.45 32.42 -5.62
CA MET A 272 -10.25 31.15 -4.93
C MET A 272 -8.76 30.79 -4.88
N ASN A 273 -8.33 30.18 -3.77
CA ASN A 273 -7.05 29.51 -3.64
C ASN A 273 -7.19 27.98 -3.75
N ASP A 274 -6.08 27.26 -3.66
CA ASP A 274 -6.04 25.79 -3.69
C ASP A 274 -6.77 25.13 -2.49
N VAL A 275 -6.74 25.75 -1.31
CA VAL A 275 -7.49 25.31 -0.12
C VAL A 275 -8.99 25.40 -0.35
N ASP A 276 -9.48 26.50 -0.92
CA ASP A 276 -10.89 26.71 -1.25
C ASP A 276 -11.36 25.67 -2.26
N CYS A 277 -10.56 25.42 -3.30
CA CYS A 277 -10.87 24.38 -4.28
C CYS A 277 -10.98 22.99 -3.64
N ALA A 278 -10.00 22.60 -2.82
CA ALA A 278 -9.99 21.31 -2.14
C ALA A 278 -11.15 21.17 -1.12
N ARG A 279 -11.52 22.27 -0.45
CA ARG A 279 -12.64 22.35 0.49
C ARG A 279 -13.99 22.20 -0.21
N VAL A 280 -14.20 22.91 -1.32
CA VAL A 280 -15.43 22.79 -2.12
C VAL A 280 -15.55 21.40 -2.72
N GLU A 281 -14.47 20.80 -3.21
CA GLU A 281 -14.47 19.41 -3.71
C GLU A 281 -14.80 18.39 -2.60
N HIS A 282 -14.29 18.63 -1.38
CA HIS A 282 -14.64 17.82 -0.20
C HIS A 282 -16.13 17.95 0.14
N ALA A 283 -16.64 19.18 0.23
CA ALA A 283 -18.05 19.46 0.53
C ALA A 283 -18.98 18.87 -0.55
N PHE A 284 -18.58 18.94 -1.83
CA PHE A 284 -19.33 18.32 -2.93
C PHE A 284 -19.37 16.79 -2.79
N THR A 285 -18.23 16.17 -2.48
CA THR A 285 -18.16 14.72 -2.27
C THR A 285 -19.05 14.29 -1.10
N ALA A 286 -19.04 15.03 0.01
CA ALA A 286 -19.89 14.78 1.17
C ALA A 286 -21.38 15.02 0.88
N ALA A 287 -21.72 16.07 0.11
CA ALA A 287 -23.10 16.34 -0.29
C ALA A 287 -23.65 15.27 -1.25
N ARG A 288 -22.80 14.76 -2.15
CA ARG A 288 -23.16 13.66 -3.06
C ARG A 288 -23.41 12.36 -2.31
N SER A 289 -22.57 12.01 -1.33
CA SER A 289 -22.79 10.80 -0.51
C SER A 289 -23.98 10.93 0.44
N GLY A 290 -24.25 12.15 0.94
CA GLY A 290 -25.37 12.45 1.82
C GLY A 290 -26.70 12.79 1.12
N GLY A 291 -26.72 12.86 -0.21
CA GLY A 291 -27.94 13.20 -0.97
C GLY A 291 -28.40 14.67 -0.84
N SER A 292 -27.51 15.59 -0.48
CA SER A 292 -27.83 17.00 -0.16
C SER A 292 -27.29 18.01 -1.19
N LEU A 293 -27.34 17.65 -2.47
CA LEU A 293 -26.79 18.46 -3.56
C LEU A 293 -27.45 19.84 -3.71
N ASP A 294 -28.75 19.98 -3.40
CA ASP A 294 -29.43 21.28 -3.45
C ASP A 294 -28.90 22.25 -2.38
N ALA A 295 -28.69 21.77 -1.15
CA ALA A 295 -28.09 22.56 -0.08
C ALA A 295 -26.64 22.96 -0.42
N PHE A 296 -25.92 22.08 -1.13
CA PHE A 296 -24.60 22.41 -1.69
C PHE A 296 -24.70 23.55 -2.70
N ARG A 297 -25.57 23.44 -3.71
CA ARG A 297 -25.78 24.49 -4.72
C ARG A 297 -26.09 25.84 -4.08
N ASP A 298 -27.08 25.88 -3.19
CA ASP A 298 -27.54 27.10 -2.56
C ASP A 298 -26.44 27.79 -1.74
N THR A 299 -25.56 27.00 -1.10
CA THR A 299 -24.44 27.53 -0.32
C THR A 299 -23.35 28.10 -1.23
N VAL A 300 -23.03 27.43 -2.34
CA VAL A 300 -22.10 27.93 -3.36
C VAL A 300 -22.63 29.22 -4.01
N LEU A 301 -23.91 29.28 -4.36
CA LEU A 301 -24.49 30.49 -4.97
C LEU A 301 -24.47 31.69 -4.02
N ARG A 302 -24.62 31.47 -2.71
CA ARG A 302 -24.57 32.54 -1.69
C ARG A 302 -23.16 33.00 -1.32
N ARG A 303 -22.21 32.06 -1.19
CA ARG A 303 -20.88 32.33 -0.60
C ARG A 303 -19.72 32.16 -1.59
N GLY A 304 -19.99 31.65 -2.79
CA GLY A 304 -18.98 31.39 -3.80
C GLY A 304 -17.87 30.49 -3.30
N GLY A 305 -16.63 30.86 -3.57
CA GLY A 305 -15.42 30.17 -3.12
C GLY A 305 -15.18 30.20 -1.62
N ALA A 306 -15.88 31.08 -0.88
CA ALA A 306 -15.90 31.08 0.59
C ALA A 306 -16.95 30.12 1.18
N ALA A 307 -17.56 29.26 0.35
CA ALA A 307 -18.44 28.23 0.86
C ALA A 307 -17.69 27.27 1.80
N TRP A 308 -18.37 26.88 2.89
CA TRP A 308 -17.85 26.03 3.97
C TRP A 308 -16.51 26.48 4.60
N THR A 309 -16.19 27.79 4.61
CA THR A 309 -14.99 28.27 5.32
C THR A 309 -14.91 27.71 6.74
N HIS A 310 -13.69 27.32 7.13
CA HIS A 310 -13.39 26.80 8.46
C HIS A 310 -13.89 27.76 9.56
N PRO A 311 -14.33 27.28 10.75
CA PRO A 311 -14.84 28.14 11.82
C PRO A 311 -13.90 29.27 12.25
N SER A 312 -12.60 29.13 12.06
CA SER A 312 -11.61 30.20 12.30
C SER A 312 -11.71 31.38 11.32
N GLY A 313 -12.49 31.26 10.25
CA GLY A 313 -12.61 32.26 9.17
C GLY A 313 -11.41 32.29 8.22
N VAL A 314 -10.35 31.56 8.53
CA VAL A 314 -9.10 31.52 7.75
C VAL A 314 -9.29 30.69 6.47
N ARG A 315 -8.88 31.24 5.33
CA ARG A 315 -8.92 30.57 4.02
C ARG A 315 -7.56 30.05 3.55
N ASP A 316 -6.47 30.46 4.21
CA ASP A 316 -5.10 30.02 3.94
C ASP A 316 -4.20 30.23 5.16
N LEU A 317 -3.10 29.50 5.25
CA LEU A 317 -2.05 29.78 6.22
C LEU A 317 -1.25 31.03 5.81
N SER A 318 -0.81 31.81 6.80
CA SER A 318 -0.01 33.02 6.60
C SER A 318 1.37 32.73 6.02
N HIS A 319 1.95 31.59 6.36
CA HIS A 319 3.25 31.14 5.87
C HIS A 319 3.20 29.66 5.47
N ARG A 320 3.64 29.35 4.24
CA ARG A 320 3.86 27.98 3.76
C ARG A 320 5.33 27.74 3.47
N THR A 321 5.90 26.67 4.01
CA THR A 321 7.31 26.27 3.85
C THR A 321 7.49 25.14 2.85
N ALA A 322 6.52 24.23 2.76
CA ALA A 322 6.61 23.05 1.92
C ALA A 322 5.71 23.16 0.68
N ARG A 323 5.92 22.26 -0.29
CA ARG A 323 5.02 22.13 -1.45
C ARG A 323 3.92 21.14 -1.12
N HIS A 324 2.67 21.59 -1.27
CA HIS A 324 1.47 20.83 -0.94
C HIS A 324 0.59 20.59 -2.18
N ASP A 325 -0.05 19.44 -2.22
CA ASP A 325 -1.08 19.10 -3.21
C ASP A 325 -2.33 18.68 -2.45
N LEU A 326 -3.18 19.67 -2.16
CA LEU A 326 -4.33 19.49 -1.28
C LEU A 326 -5.40 18.58 -1.87
N LEU A 327 -5.45 18.42 -3.20
CA LEU A 327 -6.36 17.48 -3.86
C LEU A 327 -6.04 16.03 -3.50
N THR A 328 -4.76 15.67 -3.59
CA THR A 328 -4.27 14.32 -3.23
C THR A 328 -3.96 14.18 -1.75
N GLY A 329 -3.97 15.28 -1.00
CA GLY A 329 -3.59 15.30 0.41
C GLY A 329 -2.10 15.10 0.65
N GLN A 330 -1.25 15.33 -0.35
CA GLN A 330 0.18 15.08 -0.28
C GLN A 330 0.98 16.33 0.13
N VAL A 331 2.03 16.12 0.92
CA VAL A 331 3.13 17.07 1.13
C VAL A 331 4.42 16.50 0.58
N ARG A 332 5.18 17.31 -0.15
CA ARG A 332 6.50 16.92 -0.65
C ARG A 332 7.55 17.14 0.44
N ILE A 333 8.20 16.07 0.87
CA ILE A 333 9.28 16.08 1.87
C ILE A 333 10.68 16.08 1.25
N GLY A 334 10.80 15.71 -0.03
CA GLY A 334 12.11 15.61 -0.67
C GLY A 334 12.06 15.00 -2.07
N ARG A 335 13.14 14.31 -2.45
CA ARG A 335 13.29 13.58 -3.71
C ARG A 335 13.90 12.20 -3.46
N TRP A 336 13.36 11.17 -4.10
CA TRP A 336 13.95 9.83 -4.06
C TRP A 336 15.28 9.82 -4.82
N VAL A 337 16.31 9.23 -4.22
CA VAL A 337 17.66 9.17 -4.81
C VAL A 337 17.70 8.06 -5.87
N ALA A 338 18.25 8.35 -7.04
CA ALA A 338 18.51 7.34 -8.06
C ALA A 338 19.74 6.51 -7.66
N ALA A 339 19.50 5.37 -7.04
CA ALA A 339 20.52 4.35 -6.74
C ALA A 339 20.18 3.04 -7.44
N GLU A 340 21.17 2.15 -7.58
CA GLU A 340 21.02 0.83 -8.23
C GLU A 340 19.89 0.00 -7.59
N ARG A 341 19.72 0.11 -6.26
CA ARG A 341 18.64 -0.56 -5.50
C ARG A 341 17.25 0.07 -5.66
N THR A 342 17.16 1.24 -6.30
CA THR A 342 15.90 2.01 -6.37
C THR A 342 15.09 1.57 -7.59
N PRO A 343 13.84 1.09 -7.41
CA PRO A 343 13.01 0.71 -8.54
C PRO A 343 12.77 1.90 -9.48
N GLN A 344 12.76 1.65 -10.79
CA GLN A 344 12.61 2.69 -11.82
C GLN A 344 11.50 3.74 -11.55
N PRO A 345 10.29 3.39 -11.05
CA PRO A 345 9.25 4.40 -10.78
C PRO A 345 9.62 5.44 -9.72
N TYR A 346 10.54 5.10 -8.81
CA TYR A 346 10.98 5.97 -7.73
C TYR A 346 12.21 6.79 -8.11
N GLN A 347 12.99 6.36 -9.09
CA GLN A 347 14.21 7.08 -9.46
C GLN A 347 13.88 8.53 -9.82
N GLU A 348 14.51 9.47 -9.12
CA GLU A 348 14.35 10.90 -9.33
C GLU A 348 12.94 11.47 -9.09
N ALA A 349 11.99 10.66 -8.64
CA ALA A 349 10.64 11.11 -8.33
C ALA A 349 10.62 11.95 -7.04
N GLY A 350 9.65 12.86 -6.92
CA GLY A 350 9.44 13.58 -5.66
C GLY A 350 8.99 12.62 -4.55
N ALA A 351 9.54 12.75 -3.35
CA ALA A 351 9.13 11.99 -2.18
C ALA A 351 8.03 12.75 -1.44
N ALA A 352 6.93 12.07 -1.16
CA ALA A 352 5.72 12.67 -0.61
C ALA A 352 5.08 11.84 0.49
N LEU A 353 4.44 12.51 1.44
CA LEU A 353 3.61 11.89 2.47
C LEU A 353 2.16 12.37 2.28
N GLY A 354 1.22 11.45 2.29
CA GLY A 354 -0.21 11.75 2.23
C GLY A 354 -0.96 11.22 3.46
N LEU A 355 -2.23 11.58 3.59
CA LEU A 355 -3.10 11.07 4.66
C LEU A 355 -3.24 9.54 4.61
N ASP A 356 -3.16 8.95 3.42
CA ASP A 356 -3.18 7.50 3.16
C ASP A 356 -2.00 6.75 3.77
N VAL A 357 -0.86 7.43 3.90
CA VAL A 357 0.37 6.90 4.50
C VAL A 357 0.40 7.22 6.00
N LEU A 358 0.03 8.44 6.38
CA LEU A 358 -0.03 8.85 7.79
C LEU A 358 -1.07 8.05 8.60
N GLY A 359 -2.13 7.56 7.95
CA GLY A 359 -3.12 6.67 8.58
C GLY A 359 -2.58 5.29 8.99
N THR A 360 -1.35 4.93 8.60
CA THR A 360 -0.67 3.74 9.16
C THR A 360 0.35 4.11 10.24
N SER A 361 0.41 5.37 10.66
CA SER A 361 1.39 5.94 11.59
C SER A 361 2.84 5.90 11.08
N LEU A 362 3.63 6.90 11.48
CA LEU A 362 5.01 7.10 11.04
C LEU A 362 5.95 7.16 12.25
N LEU A 363 6.95 6.28 12.29
CA LEU A 363 8.06 6.35 13.24
C LEU A 363 9.30 6.94 12.55
N ALA A 364 9.80 8.05 13.09
CA ALA A 364 10.97 8.77 12.61
C ALA A 364 12.07 8.75 13.68
N VAL A 365 13.19 8.07 13.41
CA VAL A 365 14.30 7.93 14.36
C VAL A 365 15.55 8.60 13.81
N GLY A 366 16.22 9.39 14.64
CA GLY A 366 17.57 9.86 14.39
C GLY A 366 18.02 10.91 15.39
N PRO A 367 19.34 11.17 15.48
CA PRO A 367 19.89 12.01 16.55
C PRO A 367 19.37 13.45 16.50
N SER A 368 19.55 14.18 17.60
CA SER A 368 19.31 15.63 17.64
C SER A 368 20.14 16.33 16.56
N GLY A 369 19.57 17.34 15.91
CA GLY A 369 20.25 18.07 14.82
C GLY A 369 20.21 17.39 13.44
N SER A 370 19.68 16.17 13.30
CA SER A 370 19.53 15.49 11.99
C SER A 370 18.48 16.12 11.05
N GLY A 371 17.77 17.16 11.51
CA GLY A 371 16.81 17.91 10.71
C GLY A 371 15.36 17.44 10.82
N LYS A 372 15.03 16.41 11.64
CA LYS A 372 13.68 15.83 11.80
C LYS A 372 12.57 16.88 11.86
N THR A 373 12.69 17.84 12.76
CA THR A 373 11.69 18.90 12.95
C THR A 373 11.51 19.75 11.70
N ARG A 374 12.61 20.17 11.06
CA ARG A 374 12.59 21.06 9.89
C ARG A 374 12.12 20.36 8.61
N THR A 375 12.56 19.13 8.37
CA THR A 375 12.36 18.44 7.09
C THR A 375 11.18 17.48 7.07
N LEU A 376 10.68 17.07 8.25
CA LEU A 376 9.56 16.14 8.36
C LEU A 376 8.41 16.73 9.19
N VAL A 377 8.64 17.02 10.48
CA VAL A 377 7.56 17.38 11.41
C VAL A 377 6.87 18.66 10.96
N ARG A 378 7.62 19.74 10.73
CA ARG A 378 7.05 21.03 10.30
C ARG A 378 6.29 20.93 8.97
N PRO A 379 6.84 20.36 7.87
CA PRO A 379 6.09 20.16 6.63
C PRO A 379 4.81 19.34 6.81
N VAL A 380 4.86 18.26 7.61
CA VAL A 380 3.69 17.41 7.86
C VAL A 380 2.64 18.15 8.68
N THR A 381 3.02 18.85 9.75
CA THR A 381 2.10 19.68 10.55
C THR A 381 1.47 20.78 9.71
N GLU A 382 2.25 21.46 8.86
CA GLU A 382 1.74 22.47 7.92
C GLU A 382 0.74 21.88 6.93
N ALA A 383 1.02 20.69 6.38
CA ALA A 383 0.13 19.99 5.46
C ALA A 383 -1.19 19.58 6.13
N LEU A 384 -1.11 19.04 7.34
CA LEU A 384 -2.28 18.66 8.13
C LEU A 384 -3.11 19.89 8.54
N ALA A 385 -2.46 21.02 8.86
CA ALA A 385 -3.13 22.29 9.13
C ALA A 385 -3.86 22.83 7.89
N LEU A 386 -3.27 22.73 6.69
CA LEU A 386 -3.97 23.05 5.44
C LEU A 386 -5.15 22.10 5.18
N GLN A 387 -4.99 20.80 5.44
CA GLN A 387 -6.09 19.82 5.32
C GLN A 387 -7.21 20.07 6.34
N ALA A 388 -6.90 20.62 7.51
CA ALA A 388 -7.90 21.04 8.48
C ALA A 388 -8.75 22.22 7.98
N LEU A 389 -8.13 23.19 7.30
CA LEU A 389 -8.86 24.29 6.65
C LEU A 389 -9.79 23.81 5.51
N THR A 390 -9.56 22.62 4.94
CA THR A 390 -10.47 22.00 3.96
C THR A 390 -11.58 21.15 4.59
N GLY A 391 -11.57 20.99 5.92
CA GLY A 391 -12.48 20.12 6.66
C GLY A 391 -12.11 18.63 6.62
N ARG A 392 -10.98 18.26 6.01
CA ARG A 392 -10.57 16.86 5.83
C ARG A 392 -9.77 16.29 7.00
N CYS A 393 -9.19 17.14 7.86
CA CYS A 393 -8.28 16.72 8.91
C CYS A 393 -8.45 17.49 10.22
N ALA A 394 -8.10 16.87 11.35
CA ALA A 394 -7.78 17.56 12.59
C ALA A 394 -6.35 17.16 13.01
N VAL A 395 -5.58 18.11 13.52
CA VAL A 395 -4.18 17.91 13.90
C VAL A 395 -3.90 18.41 15.30
N VAL A 396 -3.18 17.59 16.07
CA VAL A 396 -2.62 17.95 17.36
C VAL A 396 -1.12 17.83 17.25
N ALA A 397 -0.40 18.94 17.38
CA ALA A 397 1.06 18.95 17.35
C ALA A 397 1.61 19.23 18.75
N VAL A 398 2.44 18.33 19.26
CA VAL A 398 3.13 18.45 20.55
C VAL A 398 4.61 18.67 20.29
N CYS A 399 5.16 19.74 20.84
CA CYS A 399 6.57 20.09 20.70
C CYS A 399 7.12 20.73 21.97
N SER A 400 8.44 20.75 22.12
CA SER A 400 9.08 21.59 23.12
C SER A 400 8.79 23.08 22.88
N ALA A 401 8.77 23.87 23.96
CA ALA A 401 8.71 25.32 23.89
C ALA A 401 9.77 25.89 22.92
N GLY A 402 9.36 26.85 22.10
CA GLY A 402 10.24 27.50 21.11
C GLY A 402 10.49 26.70 19.82
N THR A 403 9.95 25.49 19.66
CA THR A 403 10.07 24.74 18.40
C THR A 403 9.30 25.43 17.26
N PRO A 404 9.95 25.76 16.13
CA PRO A 404 9.33 26.55 15.05
C PRO A 404 8.47 25.67 14.12
N LEU A 405 7.33 25.17 14.61
CA LEU A 405 6.35 24.44 13.79
C LEU A 405 5.54 25.37 12.87
N GLY A 406 5.41 26.64 13.23
CA GLY A 406 4.66 27.65 12.49
C GLY A 406 4.33 28.84 13.38
N PRO A 407 3.91 29.97 12.80
CA PRO A 407 3.37 31.09 13.57
C PRO A 407 2.07 30.70 14.31
N ASP A 408 1.76 31.41 15.39
CA ASP A 408 0.61 31.09 16.27
C ASP A 408 -0.75 31.08 15.55
N ASP A 409 -0.90 31.89 14.51
CA ASP A 409 -2.10 32.01 13.67
C ASP A 409 -2.36 30.78 12.78
N THR A 410 -1.39 29.87 12.69
CA THR A 410 -1.53 28.57 12.02
C THR A 410 -2.45 27.63 12.79
N PHE A 411 -2.61 27.84 14.09
CA PHE A 411 -3.36 26.98 14.99
C PHE A 411 -4.60 27.70 15.54
N ASP A 412 -5.69 26.97 15.69
CA ASP A 412 -6.94 27.46 16.30
C ASP A 412 -6.81 27.50 17.84
N VAL A 413 -6.06 26.54 18.39
CA VAL A 413 -5.82 26.41 19.82
C VAL A 413 -4.32 26.28 20.06
N ASN A 414 -3.78 27.19 20.86
CA ASN A 414 -2.40 27.18 21.33
C ASN A 414 -2.40 27.03 22.85
N VAL A 415 -1.85 25.90 23.32
CA VAL A 415 -1.66 25.59 24.75
C VAL A 415 -0.16 25.66 25.04
N ARG A 416 0.29 26.58 25.89
CA ARG A 416 1.68 26.69 26.34
C ARG A 416 1.77 26.37 27.82
N ILE A 417 2.09 25.13 28.14
CA ILE A 417 2.00 24.65 29.52
C ILE A 417 3.16 25.23 30.33
N GLY A 418 2.83 25.94 31.41
CA GLY A 418 3.81 26.63 32.25
C GLY A 418 4.18 28.05 31.79
N ASP A 419 3.58 28.56 30.70
CA ASP A 419 3.72 29.94 30.25
C ASP A 419 2.47 30.75 30.63
N PRO A 420 2.58 31.76 31.51
CA PRO A 420 1.44 32.60 31.91
C PRO A 420 0.75 33.35 30.76
N SER A 421 1.41 33.49 29.60
CA SER A 421 0.83 34.10 28.40
C SER A 421 -0.10 33.17 27.62
N SER A 422 -0.19 31.89 28.01
CA SER A 422 -1.06 30.92 27.36
C SER A 422 -2.53 31.32 27.46
N VAL A 423 -3.23 31.34 26.32
CA VAL A 423 -4.67 31.62 26.27
C VAL A 423 -5.49 30.38 26.66
N HIS A 424 -4.97 29.20 26.35
CA HIS A 424 -5.62 27.92 26.59
C HIS A 424 -4.83 27.08 27.59
N ASP A 425 -5.55 26.29 28.37
CA ASP A 425 -5.03 25.26 29.26
C ASP A 425 -5.41 23.88 28.69
N LEU A 426 -4.76 22.80 29.15
CA LEU A 426 -5.10 21.43 28.79
C LEU A 426 -5.99 20.81 29.88
N ASP A 427 -7.19 20.37 29.52
CA ASP A 427 -8.02 19.57 30.43
C ASP A 427 -7.37 18.17 30.63
N PRO A 428 -6.97 17.80 31.86
CA PRO A 428 -6.35 16.50 32.11
C PRO A 428 -7.30 15.32 31.89
N TYR A 429 -8.62 15.55 31.91
CA TYR A 429 -9.64 14.52 31.77
C TYR A 429 -10.24 14.39 30.37
N ALA A 430 -9.80 15.22 29.41
CA ALA A 430 -10.34 15.29 28.04
C ALA A 430 -11.88 15.30 27.98
N GLU A 431 -12.51 16.06 28.89
CA GLU A 431 -13.95 16.20 29.05
C GLU A 431 -14.69 14.86 29.15
N SER A 432 -14.02 13.84 29.70
CA SER A 432 -14.65 12.55 29.92
C SER A 432 -15.81 12.68 30.90
N THR A 433 -16.92 11.99 30.61
CA THR A 433 -18.01 11.81 31.57
C THR A 433 -17.90 10.47 32.31
N ASP A 434 -16.96 9.62 31.92
CA ASP A 434 -16.75 8.30 32.50
C ASP A 434 -15.51 8.31 33.43
N PRO A 435 -15.68 8.08 34.75
CA PRO A 435 -14.58 8.00 35.70
C PRO A 435 -13.55 6.91 35.34
N ASP A 436 -13.99 5.78 34.76
CA ASP A 436 -13.08 4.68 34.39
C ASP A 436 -12.19 5.06 33.20
N GLU A 437 -12.77 5.72 32.19
CA GLU A 437 -12.00 6.25 31.06
C GLU A 437 -11.00 7.33 31.51
N ALA A 438 -11.46 8.28 32.34
CA ALA A 438 -10.61 9.32 32.90
C ALA A 438 -9.45 8.73 33.73
N ALA A 439 -9.75 7.72 34.54
CA ALA A 439 -8.76 6.99 35.33
C ALA A 439 -7.75 6.23 34.46
N ALA A 440 -8.20 5.57 33.40
CA ALA A 440 -7.32 4.84 32.48
C ALA A 440 -6.36 5.79 31.73
N ILE A 441 -6.86 6.96 31.30
CA ILE A 441 -6.03 8.01 30.67
C ILE A 441 -4.95 8.50 31.63
N LEU A 442 -5.34 8.87 32.86
CA LEU A 442 -4.39 9.36 33.87
C LEU A 442 -3.41 8.28 34.32
N ALA A 443 -3.85 7.03 34.49
CA ALA A 443 -2.96 5.92 34.84
C ALA A 443 -1.87 5.71 33.78
N GLU A 444 -2.24 5.73 32.50
CA GLU A 444 -1.30 5.61 31.39
C GLU A 444 -0.30 6.79 31.37
N ALA A 445 -0.78 8.01 31.63
CA ALA A 445 0.04 9.21 31.68
C ALA A 445 1.04 9.23 32.85
N LEU A 446 0.59 8.89 34.05
CA LEU A 446 1.36 9.02 35.29
C LEU A 446 2.33 7.85 35.48
N VAL A 447 1.87 6.61 35.29
CA VAL A 447 2.64 5.40 35.65
C VAL A 447 2.79 4.40 34.51
N GLY A 448 2.36 4.74 33.29
CA GLY A 448 2.46 3.82 32.14
C GLY A 448 3.89 3.45 31.71
N ASP A 449 4.91 4.12 32.26
CA ASP A 449 6.33 3.80 32.09
C ASP A 449 6.93 2.98 33.25
N LEU A 450 6.17 2.75 34.32
CA LEU A 450 6.61 2.00 35.49
C LEU A 450 6.12 0.55 35.43
N ASP A 451 7.03 -0.41 35.34
CA ASP A 451 6.68 -1.83 35.33
C ASP A 451 6.21 -2.34 36.71
N THR A 452 6.59 -1.66 37.79
CA THR A 452 6.31 -2.05 39.18
C THR A 452 4.88 -1.77 39.64
N VAL A 453 4.23 -0.77 39.04
CA VAL A 453 2.91 -0.27 39.42
C VAL A 453 1.96 -0.55 38.25
N GLY A 454 1.53 -1.81 38.13
CA GLY A 454 0.77 -2.26 36.95
C GLY A 454 -0.38 -1.31 36.58
N ALA A 455 -0.45 -0.92 35.31
CA ALA A 455 -1.37 0.12 34.81
C ALA A 455 -2.84 -0.12 35.17
N GLN A 456 -3.29 -1.38 35.21
CA GLN A 456 -4.65 -1.74 35.60
C GLN A 456 -4.94 -1.41 37.08
N GLY A 457 -4.00 -1.69 37.98
CA GLY A 457 -4.14 -1.37 39.40
C GLY A 457 -4.18 0.14 39.64
N ALA A 458 -3.34 0.89 38.92
CA ALA A 458 -3.34 2.35 38.95
C ALA A 458 -4.65 2.96 38.42
N ALA A 459 -5.18 2.42 37.31
CA ALA A 459 -6.47 2.85 36.78
C ALA A 459 -7.61 2.56 37.78
N THR A 460 -7.64 1.38 38.40
CA THR A 460 -8.64 1.07 39.43
C THR A 460 -8.53 2.02 40.63
N ALA A 461 -7.31 2.28 41.13
CA ALA A 461 -7.11 3.18 42.26
C ALA A 461 -7.59 4.61 41.97
N LEU A 462 -7.35 5.10 40.75
CA LEU A 462 -7.86 6.39 40.28
C LEU A 462 -9.39 6.39 40.13
N ALA A 463 -9.98 5.35 39.53
CA ALA A 463 -11.43 5.26 39.33
C ALA A 463 -12.19 5.27 40.68
N GLN A 464 -11.63 4.60 41.69
CA GLN A 464 -12.16 4.57 43.06
C GLN A 464 -12.09 5.92 43.80
N LEU A 465 -11.39 6.92 43.25
CA LEU A 465 -11.37 8.30 43.75
C LEU A 465 -12.18 9.24 42.85
N LEU A 466 -12.01 9.14 41.53
CA LEU A 466 -12.68 10.00 40.56
C LEU A 466 -14.20 9.82 40.55
N GLY A 467 -14.68 8.58 40.62
CA GLY A 467 -16.12 8.27 40.65
C GLY A 467 -16.81 8.88 41.87
N PRO A 468 -16.35 8.58 43.09
CA PRO A 468 -16.93 9.15 44.31
C PRO A 468 -16.84 10.68 44.38
N PHE A 469 -15.70 11.27 43.98
CA PHE A 469 -15.57 12.74 43.95
C PHE A 469 -16.58 13.38 43.00
N ARG A 470 -16.73 12.85 41.79
CA ARG A 470 -17.69 13.36 40.80
C ARG A 470 -19.14 13.20 41.26
N ALA A 471 -19.47 12.11 41.96
CA ALA A 471 -20.82 11.90 42.48
C ALA A 471 -21.24 12.97 43.51
N VAL A 472 -20.28 13.52 44.27
CA VAL A 472 -20.52 14.59 45.26
C VAL A 472 -20.43 15.98 44.63
N HIS A 473 -19.39 16.24 43.83
CA HIS A 473 -19.06 17.58 43.35
C HIS A 473 -19.54 17.89 41.92
N GLY A 474 -20.05 16.91 41.18
CA GLY A 474 -20.50 17.07 39.79
C GLY A 474 -19.38 17.28 38.76
N ARG A 475 -18.11 17.32 39.20
CA ARG A 475 -16.90 17.49 38.39
C ARG A 475 -15.81 16.52 38.84
N PHE A 476 -14.75 16.37 38.05
CA PHE A 476 -13.54 15.71 38.52
C PHE A 476 -12.69 16.64 39.42
N PRO A 477 -11.85 16.09 40.31
CA PRO A 477 -10.95 16.88 41.13
C PRO A 477 -9.93 17.64 40.28
N ALA A 478 -9.43 18.79 40.74
CA ALA A 478 -8.23 19.39 40.16
C ALA A 478 -7.00 18.53 40.51
N LEU A 479 -5.88 18.69 39.79
CA LEU A 479 -4.68 17.88 40.06
C LEU A 479 -4.14 18.02 41.52
N PRO A 480 -4.20 19.19 42.18
CA PRO A 480 -3.86 19.29 43.61
C PRO A 480 -4.81 18.50 44.51
N GLU A 481 -6.13 18.61 44.31
CA GLU A 481 -7.15 17.87 45.07
C GLU A 481 -6.97 16.35 44.88
N LEU A 482 -6.69 15.92 43.64
CA LEU A 482 -6.45 14.51 43.33
C LEU A 482 -5.19 13.98 44.03
N ARG A 483 -4.13 14.80 44.16
CA ARG A 483 -2.92 14.41 44.88
C ARG A 483 -3.21 14.17 46.35
N GLU A 484 -3.95 15.06 47.01
CA GLU A 484 -4.34 14.91 48.42
C GLU A 484 -5.15 13.63 48.64
N LEU A 485 -6.10 13.35 47.75
CA LEU A 485 -6.89 12.10 47.77
C LEU A 485 -6.02 10.85 47.60
N LEU A 486 -5.00 10.89 46.72
CA LEU A 486 -4.07 9.79 46.48
C LEU A 486 -3.09 9.57 47.64
N GLU A 487 -2.65 10.64 48.29
CA GLU A 487 -1.77 10.61 49.47
C GLU A 487 -2.45 10.03 50.70
N GLY A 488 -3.78 9.96 50.71
CA GLY A 488 -4.53 9.44 51.85
C GLY A 488 -4.82 10.50 52.92
N GLU A 489 -4.80 11.78 52.56
CA GLU A 489 -5.06 12.87 53.50
C GLU A 489 -6.47 12.76 54.10
N GLU A 490 -6.54 12.61 55.43
CA GLU A 490 -7.82 12.49 56.16
C GLU A 490 -8.71 13.74 55.94
N SER A 491 -8.07 14.91 55.78
CA SER A 491 -8.70 16.20 55.52
C SER A 491 -9.53 16.21 54.23
N ALA A 492 -9.13 15.45 53.21
CA ALA A 492 -9.82 15.35 51.92
C ALA A 492 -10.80 14.16 51.88
N LEU A 493 -10.43 13.03 52.50
CA LEU A 493 -11.18 11.78 52.40
C LEU A 493 -12.39 11.70 53.34
N VAL A 494 -12.29 12.23 54.56
CA VAL A 494 -13.39 12.21 55.53
C VAL A 494 -14.59 13.02 55.03
N PRO A 495 -14.43 14.28 54.58
CA PRO A 495 -15.57 15.05 54.06
C PRO A 495 -16.22 14.40 52.84
N LEU A 496 -15.42 13.81 51.94
CA LEU A 496 -15.94 13.11 50.77
C LEU A 496 -16.80 11.90 51.17
N ARG A 497 -16.33 11.09 52.12
CA ARG A 497 -17.06 9.93 52.64
C ARG A 497 -18.36 10.34 53.34
N GLU A 498 -18.33 11.39 54.15
CA GLU A 498 -19.53 11.92 54.82
C GLU A 498 -20.55 12.47 53.83
N ALA A 499 -20.10 13.19 52.80
CA ALA A 499 -20.97 13.71 51.74
C ALA A 499 -21.64 12.58 50.93
N LEU A 500 -20.90 11.50 50.63
CA LEU A 500 -21.47 10.31 49.97
C LEU A 500 -22.52 9.60 50.84
N ALA A 501 -22.31 9.56 52.16
CA ALA A 501 -23.28 9.02 53.09
C ALA A 501 -24.55 9.90 53.15
N ALA A 502 -24.38 11.22 53.17
CA ALA A 502 -25.49 12.17 53.16
C ALA A 502 -26.28 12.15 51.84
N SER A 503 -25.59 11.92 50.70
CA SER A 503 -26.22 11.86 49.38
C SER A 503 -26.87 10.50 49.06
N GLY A 504 -26.73 9.49 49.93
CA GLY A 504 -27.25 8.13 49.72
C GLY A 504 -26.55 7.33 48.61
N ASN A 505 -25.34 7.73 48.18
CA ASN A 505 -24.60 7.07 47.10
C ASN A 505 -23.80 5.85 47.64
N ASP A 506 -24.51 4.81 48.07
CA ASP A 506 -23.90 3.64 48.72
C ASP A 506 -22.88 2.89 47.87
N VAL A 507 -23.05 2.86 46.54
CA VAL A 507 -22.10 2.20 45.62
C VAL A 507 -20.77 2.94 45.62
N MET A 508 -20.80 4.26 45.42
CA MET A 508 -19.58 5.10 45.42
C MET A 508 -18.91 5.14 46.79
N ARG A 509 -19.70 5.08 47.88
CA ARG A 509 -19.16 4.93 49.23
C ARG A 509 -18.39 3.62 49.40
N ARG A 510 -18.91 2.50 48.87
CA ARG A 510 -18.21 1.20 48.91
C ARG A 510 -16.91 1.20 48.11
N GLU A 511 -16.88 1.88 46.96
CA GLU A 511 -15.66 2.05 46.16
C GLU A 511 -14.60 2.86 46.93
N LEU A 512 -14.99 3.98 47.53
CA LEU A 512 -14.09 4.78 48.37
C LEU A 512 -13.57 3.98 49.58
N ASP A 513 -14.45 3.22 50.24
CA ASP A 513 -14.07 2.35 51.37
C ASP A 513 -13.12 1.23 50.94
N ALA A 514 -13.24 0.73 49.71
CA ALA A 514 -12.31 -0.24 49.15
C ALA A 514 -10.93 0.38 48.93
N ARG A 515 -10.86 1.61 48.40
CA ARG A 515 -9.60 2.35 48.24
C ARG A 515 -8.93 2.63 49.59
N LEU A 516 -9.69 3.05 50.61
CA LEU A 516 -9.18 3.30 51.96
C LEU A 516 -8.54 2.04 52.57
N ARG A 517 -9.13 0.86 52.38
CA ARG A 517 -8.55 -0.42 52.86
C ARG A 517 -7.26 -0.82 52.16
N GLN A 518 -7.08 -0.42 50.90
CA GLN A 518 -5.87 -0.69 50.11
C GLN A 518 -4.77 0.35 50.37
N THR A 519 -5.12 1.51 50.91
CA THR A 519 -4.15 2.58 51.16
C THR A 519 -3.14 2.12 52.21
N GLY A 520 -1.85 2.19 51.87
CA GLY A 520 -0.75 1.77 52.75
C GLY A 520 -0.44 0.27 52.74
N THR A 521 -1.11 -0.54 51.92
CA THR A 521 -0.70 -1.95 51.73
C THR A 521 0.49 -2.04 50.78
N PRO A 522 1.39 -3.03 50.92
CA PRO A 522 2.46 -3.27 49.96
C PRO A 522 1.90 -3.48 48.54
N GLY A 523 2.41 -2.73 47.56
CA GLY A 523 1.91 -2.77 46.17
C GLY A 523 0.78 -1.79 45.85
N ASP A 524 0.39 -0.89 46.77
CA ASP A 524 -0.55 0.19 46.49
C ASP A 524 0.02 1.18 45.45
N ALA A 525 -0.77 1.45 44.39
CA ALA A 525 -0.42 2.40 43.35
C ALA A 525 -0.55 3.86 43.79
N GLY A 526 -1.32 4.15 44.85
CA GLY A 526 -1.67 5.51 45.26
C GLY A 526 -0.47 6.41 45.54
N ARG A 527 0.54 5.90 46.27
CA ARG A 527 1.75 6.68 46.58
C ARG A 527 2.56 7.02 45.33
N ALA A 528 2.77 6.04 44.44
CA ALA A 528 3.48 6.24 43.19
C ALA A 528 2.73 7.23 42.27
N LEU A 529 1.39 7.14 42.22
CA LEU A 529 0.56 8.09 41.48
C LEU A 529 0.68 9.51 42.04
N ALA A 530 0.62 9.67 43.37
CA ALA A 530 0.79 10.96 44.03
C ALA A 530 2.17 11.57 43.77
N ASP A 531 3.24 10.78 43.89
CA ASP A 531 4.61 11.23 43.65
C ASP A 531 4.80 11.69 42.19
N ARG A 532 4.18 11.01 41.21
CA ARG A 532 4.18 11.44 39.80
C ARG A 532 3.36 12.71 39.61
N LEU A 533 2.16 12.76 40.19
CA LEU A 533 1.28 13.92 40.10
C LEU A 533 1.91 15.18 40.72
N ALA A 534 2.75 15.02 41.74
CA ALA A 534 3.52 16.13 42.34
C ALA A 534 4.44 16.85 41.34
N LEU A 535 4.86 16.19 40.24
CA LEU A 535 5.61 16.84 39.16
C LEU A 535 4.74 17.81 38.34
N LEU A 536 3.44 17.54 38.24
CA LEU A 536 2.46 18.40 37.55
C LEU A 536 1.82 19.44 38.49
N ASN A 537 1.96 19.30 39.80
CA ASN A 537 1.48 20.26 40.81
C ASN A 537 2.55 21.27 41.26
N ARG A 538 3.60 21.48 40.45
CA ARG A 538 4.61 22.51 40.73
C ARG A 538 4.00 23.92 40.59
N PRO A 539 4.53 24.94 41.29
CA PRO A 539 3.99 26.30 41.21
C PRO A 539 3.88 26.88 39.80
N VAL A 540 4.79 26.49 38.89
CA VAL A 540 4.75 26.88 37.48
C VAL A 540 3.50 26.37 36.74
N PHE A 541 2.87 25.31 37.24
CA PHE A 541 1.65 24.71 36.69
C PHE A 541 0.40 25.03 37.53
N ALA A 542 0.51 25.88 38.56
CA ALA A 542 -0.58 26.10 39.52
C ALA A 542 -1.87 26.61 38.86
N ASP A 543 -1.74 27.39 37.79
CA ASP A 543 -2.87 27.95 37.03
C ASP A 543 -3.36 27.02 35.90
N PHE A 544 -2.67 25.90 35.67
CA PHE A 544 -2.96 24.91 34.62
C PHE A 544 -3.70 23.70 35.20
N PHE A 545 -4.21 22.83 34.30
CA PHE A 545 -4.93 21.61 34.63
C PHE A 545 -6.13 21.82 35.57
N GLY A 546 -6.88 22.91 35.36
CA GLY A 546 -8.05 23.24 36.18
C GLY A 546 -7.75 23.99 37.48
N GLY A 547 -6.55 24.55 37.63
CA GLY A 547 -6.11 25.37 38.76
C GLY A 547 -6.80 26.74 38.93
N GLY A 548 -7.80 27.05 38.11
CA GLY A 548 -8.59 28.29 38.22
C GLY A 548 -7.91 29.53 37.63
N GLY A 549 -6.85 29.35 36.84
CA GLY A 549 -6.20 30.43 36.10
C GLY A 549 -7.10 31.08 35.05
N PRO A 550 -6.66 32.21 34.44
CA PRO A 550 -7.42 32.92 33.41
C PRO A 550 -7.55 32.13 32.09
N SER A 551 -6.73 31.09 31.91
CA SER A 551 -6.68 30.25 30.72
C SER A 551 -7.93 29.41 30.56
N ARG A 552 -8.42 29.27 29.31
CA ARG A 552 -9.61 28.47 29.03
C ARG A 552 -9.23 26.98 28.91
N PRO A 553 -9.88 26.07 29.65
CA PRO A 553 -9.58 24.64 29.54
C PRO A 553 -9.98 24.13 28.16
N PHE A 554 -9.02 23.59 27.42
CA PHE A 554 -9.22 22.94 26.14
C PHE A 554 -9.25 21.42 26.34
N SER A 555 -10.32 20.80 25.85
CA SER A 555 -10.45 19.34 25.79
C SER A 555 -10.04 18.81 24.44
N LEU A 556 -9.19 17.78 24.45
CA LEU A 556 -8.79 17.07 23.23
C LEU A 556 -9.97 16.39 22.52
N ARG A 557 -11.09 16.16 23.22
CA ARG A 557 -12.31 15.57 22.65
C ARG A 557 -12.91 16.44 21.53
N ALA A 558 -12.65 17.74 21.54
CA ALA A 558 -13.05 18.65 20.46
C ALA A 558 -12.47 18.25 19.08
N VAL A 559 -11.30 17.60 19.05
CA VAL A 559 -10.64 17.08 17.83
C VAL A 559 -11.48 15.98 17.14
N ALA A 560 -12.28 15.24 17.91
CA ALA A 560 -13.19 14.25 17.32
C ALA A 560 -14.43 14.87 16.66
N GLN A 561 -14.81 16.09 17.06
CA GLN A 561 -16.03 16.73 16.58
C GLN A 561 -15.74 17.75 15.46
N HIS A 562 -14.56 18.37 15.50
CA HIS A 562 -14.20 19.47 14.63
C HIS A 562 -12.81 19.28 13.99
N PRO A 563 -12.60 19.74 12.74
CA PRO A 563 -11.33 19.70 12.04
C PRO A 563 -10.33 20.74 12.59
N LEU A 564 -9.98 20.63 13.87
CA LEU A 564 -9.18 21.63 14.60
C LEU A 564 -7.69 21.51 14.34
N ARG A 565 -6.99 22.65 14.45
CA ARG A 565 -5.54 22.75 14.43
C ARG A 565 -5.06 23.13 15.83
N VAL A 566 -4.46 22.19 16.56
CA VAL A 566 -4.05 22.37 17.95
C VAL A 566 -2.52 22.28 18.06
N ARG A 567 -1.91 23.22 18.77
CA ARG A 567 -0.50 23.14 19.19
C ARG A 567 -0.41 23.11 20.71
N ILE A 568 0.34 22.16 21.23
CA ILE A 568 0.67 22.01 22.65
C ILE A 568 2.18 22.15 22.79
N GLU A 569 2.61 23.24 23.42
CA GLU A 569 4.00 23.48 23.77
C GLU A 569 4.26 22.94 25.18
N LEU A 570 5.21 22.03 25.28
CA LEU A 570 5.69 21.45 26.53
C LEU A 570 6.54 22.47 27.30
N PRO A 571 6.58 22.37 28.64
CA PRO A 571 7.32 23.33 29.47
C PRO A 571 8.81 23.41 29.14
N GLU A 572 9.39 24.58 29.41
CA GLU A 572 10.82 24.88 29.19
C GLU A 572 11.76 24.08 30.11
N HIS A 573 13.07 24.25 29.89
CA HIS A 573 14.17 23.54 30.55
C HIS A 573 13.99 23.44 32.09
N GLY A 574 14.21 22.23 32.63
CA GLY A 574 14.08 21.92 34.06
C GLY A 574 12.84 21.09 34.42
N HIS A 575 11.88 20.95 33.51
CA HIS A 575 10.64 20.17 33.69
C HIS A 575 10.49 19.02 32.69
N GLU A 576 11.59 18.42 32.25
CA GLU A 576 11.57 17.37 31.21
C GLU A 576 10.69 16.18 31.58
N GLU A 577 10.69 15.76 32.85
CA GLU A 577 9.89 14.63 33.29
C GLU A 577 8.39 14.94 33.25
N ALA A 578 7.99 16.17 33.64
CA ALA A 578 6.63 16.66 33.47
C ALA A 578 6.26 16.75 31.98
N GLY A 579 7.17 17.22 31.12
CA GLY A 579 7.00 17.21 29.66
C GLY A 579 6.73 15.81 29.12
N ARG A 580 7.51 14.81 29.51
CA ARG A 580 7.29 13.39 29.12
C ARG A 580 5.94 12.86 29.60
N MET A 581 5.52 13.21 30.82
CA MET A 581 4.20 12.84 31.35
C MET A 581 3.05 13.51 30.57
N ILE A 582 3.18 14.79 30.22
CA ILE A 582 2.20 15.52 29.41
C ILE A 582 2.11 14.91 28.00
N THR A 583 3.24 14.58 27.38
CA THR A 583 3.24 13.90 26.07
C THR A 583 2.51 12.57 26.13
N ARG A 584 2.70 11.78 27.20
CA ARG A 584 1.91 10.55 27.42
C ARG A 584 0.43 10.82 27.65
N LEU A 585 0.11 11.85 28.42
CA LEU A 585 -1.27 12.27 28.66
C LEU A 585 -1.98 12.59 27.35
N VAL A 586 -1.36 13.41 26.50
CA VAL A 586 -1.92 13.77 25.18
C VAL A 586 -2.04 12.54 24.28
N LEU A 587 -1.07 11.63 24.28
CA LEU A 587 -1.13 10.38 23.51
C LEU A 587 -2.28 9.47 24.01
N ALA A 588 -2.43 9.29 25.32
CA ALA A 588 -3.49 8.50 25.93
C ALA A 588 -4.88 9.11 25.68
N GLN A 589 -5.02 10.43 25.86
CA GLN A 589 -6.23 11.17 25.52
C GLN A 589 -6.57 11.04 24.03
N PHE A 590 -5.58 11.18 23.14
CA PHE A 590 -5.79 11.07 21.69
C PHE A 590 -6.34 9.68 21.35
N HIS A 591 -5.75 8.61 21.92
CA HIS A 591 -6.24 7.25 21.72
C HIS A 591 -7.67 7.03 22.21
N ALA A 592 -8.04 7.60 23.36
CA ALA A 592 -9.41 7.53 23.86
C ALA A 592 -10.40 8.26 22.93
N VAL A 593 -10.07 9.51 22.56
CA VAL A 593 -10.90 10.36 21.69
C VAL A 593 -11.07 9.76 20.29
N VAL A 594 -10.03 9.15 19.73
CA VAL A 594 -10.15 8.53 18.40
C VAL A 594 -10.98 7.25 18.41
N ARG A 595 -11.18 6.60 19.55
CA ARG A 595 -11.97 5.36 19.66
C ARG A 595 -13.48 5.60 19.53
N GLU A 596 -14.00 6.71 20.02
CA GLU A 596 -15.44 6.91 20.24
C GLU A 596 -16.22 7.37 18.99
N GLY A 597 -15.57 8.06 18.05
CA GLY A 597 -16.27 8.83 17.02
C GLY A 597 -16.40 8.16 15.65
N ARG A 598 -17.59 8.25 15.04
CA ARG A 598 -17.77 8.21 13.57
C ARG A 598 -17.33 9.55 12.97
N ARG A 599 -16.03 9.83 12.98
CA ARG A 599 -15.46 11.04 12.38
C ARG A 599 -15.60 11.00 10.86
N THR A 600 -15.89 12.15 10.27
CA THR A 600 -15.86 12.35 8.81
C THR A 600 -14.49 12.82 8.31
N HIS A 601 -13.63 13.28 9.23
CA HIS A 601 -12.27 13.76 8.96
C HIS A 601 -11.20 12.83 9.55
N PHE A 602 -9.99 12.94 9.02
CA PHE A 602 -8.80 12.25 9.51
C PHE A 602 -8.24 12.93 10.76
N ALA A 603 -7.84 12.19 11.78
CA ALA A 603 -7.22 12.77 12.98
C ALA A 603 -5.73 12.39 13.08
N CYS A 604 -4.84 13.36 13.28
CA CYS A 604 -3.41 13.09 13.39
C CYS A 604 -2.80 13.72 14.64
N LEU A 605 -2.05 12.93 15.41
CA LEU A 605 -1.20 13.41 16.49
C LEU A 605 0.25 13.42 16.03
N VAL A 606 0.91 14.55 16.14
CA VAL A 606 2.31 14.75 15.75
C VAL A 606 3.12 15.03 17.00
N LEU A 607 4.02 14.13 17.37
CA LEU A 607 4.95 14.29 18.47
C LEU A 607 6.34 14.58 17.90
N ASP A 608 6.83 15.82 18.04
CA ASP A 608 8.18 16.22 17.63
C ASP A 608 9.28 15.55 18.48
N ASP A 609 8.92 15.20 19.72
CA ASP A 609 9.72 14.37 20.62
C ASP A 609 8.79 13.42 21.38
N ALA A 610 8.89 12.12 21.08
CA ALA A 610 8.12 11.05 21.71
C ALA A 610 8.92 10.30 22.79
N THR A 611 10.07 10.81 23.23
CA THR A 611 10.89 10.19 24.28
C THR A 611 10.07 10.05 25.58
N GLY A 612 10.00 8.83 26.12
CA GLY A 612 9.20 8.51 27.30
C GLY A 612 7.68 8.57 27.10
N ALA A 613 7.20 8.71 25.85
CA ALA A 613 5.76 8.72 25.53
C ALA A 613 5.18 7.31 25.28
N VAL A 614 6.02 6.37 24.85
CA VAL A 614 5.57 5.06 24.36
C VAL A 614 5.44 4.08 25.52
N THR A 615 4.25 3.50 25.68
CA THR A 615 3.92 2.48 26.69
C THR A 615 3.46 1.20 26.00
N ALA A 616 3.35 0.10 26.76
CA ALA A 616 2.82 -1.15 26.21
C ALA A 616 1.38 -1.01 25.69
N GLU A 617 0.58 -0.16 26.33
CA GLU A 617 -0.80 0.09 25.96
C GLU A 617 -0.92 1.04 24.76
N SER A 618 -0.07 2.06 24.68
CA SER A 618 -0.01 2.96 23.53
C SER A 618 0.34 2.20 22.24
N VAL A 619 1.30 1.27 22.27
CA VAL A 619 1.67 0.42 21.12
C VAL A 619 0.48 -0.41 20.63
N ARG A 620 -0.28 -1.02 21.55
CA ARG A 620 -1.51 -1.77 21.21
C ARG A 620 -2.58 -0.86 20.59
N ARG A 621 -2.68 0.38 21.06
CA ARG A 621 -3.65 1.36 20.55
C ARG A 621 -3.24 1.94 19.19
N ILE A 622 -1.94 2.14 18.93
CA ILE A 622 -1.41 2.57 17.63
C ILE A 622 -1.83 1.59 16.51
N GLN A 623 -1.79 0.28 16.76
CA GLN A 623 -2.22 -0.74 15.78
C GLN A 623 -3.67 -0.58 15.32
N ARG A 624 -4.54 0.02 16.14
CA ARG A 624 -5.97 0.21 15.84
C ARG A 624 -6.27 1.52 15.12
N LEU A 625 -5.32 2.46 15.04
CA LEU A 625 -5.55 3.77 14.45
C LEU A 625 -5.93 3.70 12.96
N ARG A 626 -5.37 2.73 12.23
CA ARG A 626 -5.66 2.50 10.82
C ARG A 626 -7.16 2.32 10.54
N SER A 627 -7.88 1.57 11.37
CA SER A 627 -9.32 1.37 11.21
C SER A 627 -10.17 2.53 11.73
N GLN A 628 -9.56 3.44 12.49
CA GLN A 628 -10.21 4.60 13.11
C GLN A 628 -10.02 5.90 12.29
N ASN A 629 -9.50 5.81 11.06
CA ASN A 629 -9.16 6.98 10.24
C ASN A 629 -8.29 7.99 11.01
N ALA A 630 -7.27 7.47 11.72
CA ALA A 630 -6.37 8.26 12.54
C ALA A 630 -4.93 7.78 12.37
N GLY A 631 -3.96 8.61 12.75
CA GLY A 631 -2.54 8.27 12.67
C GLY A 631 -1.68 9.08 13.63
N VAL A 632 -0.52 8.53 13.99
CA VAL A 632 0.44 9.23 14.85
C VAL A 632 1.79 9.35 14.12
N LEU A 633 2.43 10.51 14.22
CA LEU A 633 3.83 10.72 13.86
C LEU A 633 4.66 10.77 15.15
N LEU A 634 5.53 9.79 15.33
CA LEU A 634 6.43 9.68 16.48
C LEU A 634 7.86 10.00 16.02
N ALA A 635 8.40 11.14 16.46
CA ALA A 635 9.81 11.44 16.29
C ALA A 635 10.59 11.05 17.56
N LEU A 636 11.66 10.26 17.39
CA LEU A 636 12.56 9.82 18.46
C LEU A 636 14.00 10.20 18.14
N ARG A 637 14.80 10.42 19.19
CA ARG A 637 16.24 10.66 19.06
C ARG A 637 16.98 9.35 18.82
N THR A 638 16.58 8.31 19.56
CA THR A 638 17.06 6.93 19.45
C THR A 638 15.92 5.99 19.82
N ILE A 639 15.96 4.75 19.33
CA ILE A 639 15.02 3.71 19.81
C ILE A 639 15.27 3.35 21.29
N GLY A 640 16.48 3.65 21.80
CA GLY A 640 16.84 3.44 23.21
C GLY A 640 16.01 4.25 24.20
N ASP A 641 15.31 5.29 23.73
CA ASP A 641 14.37 6.09 24.53
C ASP A 641 13.05 5.37 24.84
N VAL A 642 12.85 4.19 24.25
CA VAL A 642 11.71 3.30 24.45
C VAL A 642 12.18 2.05 25.20
N PRO A 643 11.39 1.49 26.14
CA PRO A 643 11.73 0.24 26.80
C PRO A 643 12.04 -0.88 25.79
N GLU A 644 13.10 -1.66 26.05
CA GLU A 644 13.60 -2.67 25.12
C GLU A 644 12.55 -3.72 24.74
N THR A 645 11.68 -4.08 25.68
CA THR A 645 10.55 -5.01 25.47
C THR A 645 9.55 -4.52 24.42
N LEU A 646 9.50 -3.22 24.15
CA LEU A 646 8.58 -2.58 23.23
C LEU A 646 9.19 -2.28 21.85
N HIS A 647 10.50 -2.47 21.65
CA HIS A 647 11.15 -2.16 20.37
C HIS A 647 10.51 -2.90 19.20
N GLY A 648 10.43 -4.24 19.29
CA GLY A 648 9.79 -5.08 18.27
C GLY A 648 8.31 -4.75 18.06
N PRO A 649 7.48 -4.74 19.12
CA PRO A 649 6.07 -4.34 19.04
C PRO A 649 5.83 -2.96 18.41
N LEU A 650 6.65 -1.96 18.73
CA LEU A 650 6.53 -0.61 18.18
C LEU A 650 6.78 -0.61 16.67
N TYR A 651 7.86 -1.26 16.22
CA TYR A 651 8.13 -1.40 14.79
C TYR A 651 7.01 -2.15 14.07
N GLY A 652 6.38 -3.15 14.70
CA GLY A 652 5.22 -3.85 14.13
C GLY A 652 3.92 -3.02 14.13
N ALA A 653 3.79 -2.05 15.04
CA ALA A 653 2.57 -1.24 15.19
C ALA A 653 2.45 -0.13 14.13
N VAL A 654 3.56 0.36 13.61
CA VAL A 654 3.59 1.41 12.58
C VAL A 654 3.76 0.83 11.18
N GLY A 655 3.07 1.40 10.19
CA GLY A 655 3.21 1.04 8.79
C GLY A 655 4.34 1.79 8.09
N CYS A 656 4.69 2.99 8.57
CA CYS A 656 5.70 3.85 7.97
C CYS A 656 6.89 4.05 8.92
N ARG A 657 8.10 3.99 8.35
CA ARG A 657 9.35 3.98 9.11
C ARG A 657 10.39 4.84 8.40
N MET A 658 11.06 5.69 9.16
CA MET A 658 12.05 6.63 8.64
C MET A 658 13.28 6.65 9.54
N ALA A 659 14.44 6.35 8.98
CA ALA A 659 15.74 6.43 9.65
C ALA A 659 16.54 7.61 9.07
N PHE A 660 16.86 8.59 9.90
CA PHE A 660 17.64 9.77 9.50
C PHE A 660 19.15 9.48 9.49
N SER A 661 19.90 10.31 8.79
CA SER A 661 21.37 10.27 8.83
C SER A 661 21.91 10.37 10.27
N GLY A 662 22.90 9.54 10.61
CA GLY A 662 23.58 9.58 11.91
C GLY A 662 22.94 8.71 13.00
N VAL A 663 22.00 7.82 12.66
CA VAL A 663 21.53 6.77 13.59
C VAL A 663 22.70 5.89 14.05
N THR A 664 22.61 5.37 15.27
CA THR A 664 23.63 4.44 15.77
C THR A 664 23.53 3.08 15.06
N THR A 665 24.58 2.27 15.11
CA THR A 665 24.53 0.88 14.62
C THR A 665 23.50 0.05 15.37
N TRP A 666 23.28 0.34 16.66
CA TRP A 666 22.22 -0.26 17.47
C TRP A 666 20.83 0.06 16.91
N ASP A 667 20.51 1.34 16.71
CA ASP A 667 19.25 1.77 16.08
C ASP A 667 19.09 1.15 14.68
N GLY A 668 20.16 1.20 13.87
CA GLY A 668 20.20 0.66 12.52
C GLY A 668 19.93 -0.84 12.47
N SER A 669 20.39 -1.62 13.46
CA SER A 669 20.13 -3.07 13.53
C SER A 669 18.65 -3.40 13.63
N ARG A 670 17.86 -2.60 14.35
CA ARG A 670 16.41 -2.79 14.50
C ARG A 670 15.66 -2.46 13.21
N PHE A 671 16.09 -1.43 12.50
CA PHE A 671 15.57 -1.12 11.16
C PHE A 671 15.90 -2.22 10.15
N ALA A 672 17.15 -2.70 10.12
CA ALA A 672 17.59 -3.77 9.23
C ALA A 672 16.77 -5.06 9.44
N GLN A 673 16.57 -5.47 10.70
CA GLN A 673 15.73 -6.62 11.06
C GLN A 673 14.28 -6.45 10.58
N THR A 674 13.72 -5.25 10.72
CA THR A 674 12.32 -4.96 10.37
C THR A 674 12.09 -4.90 8.86
N TRP A 675 13.03 -4.31 8.12
CA TRP A 675 12.94 -4.22 6.67
C TRP A 675 13.29 -5.53 5.95
N GLY A 676 13.97 -6.43 6.67
CA GLY A 676 14.29 -7.77 6.21
C GLY A 676 15.30 -7.80 5.07
N THR A 677 15.32 -8.93 4.40
CA THR A 677 16.30 -9.30 3.38
C THR A 677 15.67 -9.28 1.98
N GLU A 678 16.51 -9.11 0.98
CA GLU A 678 16.18 -9.20 -0.42
C GLU A 678 17.15 -10.15 -1.12
N TRP A 679 16.63 -10.92 -2.06
CA TRP A 679 17.44 -11.79 -2.91
C TRP A 679 18.14 -10.94 -3.96
N VAL A 680 19.46 -10.76 -3.80
CA VAL A 680 20.29 -10.01 -4.75
C VAL A 680 21.13 -11.00 -5.54
N ASP A 681 21.02 -10.93 -6.86
CA ASP A 681 21.84 -11.70 -7.80
C ASP A 681 23.28 -11.18 -7.76
N THR A 682 24.12 -11.79 -6.92
CA THR A 682 25.53 -11.44 -6.81
C THR A 682 26.29 -12.20 -7.90
N THR A 683 26.92 -11.44 -8.80
CA THR A 683 27.75 -12.02 -9.85
C THR A 683 29.16 -12.24 -9.32
N GLU A 684 29.51 -13.49 -9.04
CA GLU A 684 30.89 -13.87 -8.72
C GLU A 684 31.62 -14.21 -10.02
N VAL A 685 32.60 -13.38 -10.38
CA VAL A 685 33.49 -13.64 -11.52
C VAL A 685 34.69 -14.44 -11.01
N ALA A 686 34.53 -15.76 -10.97
CA ALA A 686 35.64 -16.65 -10.65
C ALA A 686 36.46 -16.93 -11.92
N LYS A 687 37.67 -16.36 -12.01
CA LYS A 687 38.62 -16.66 -13.09
C LYS A 687 39.28 -18.03 -12.86
N HIS A 688 38.67 -19.11 -13.33
CA HIS A 688 39.32 -20.43 -13.38
C HIS A 688 39.97 -20.65 -14.74
N THR A 689 41.30 -20.80 -14.77
CA THR A 689 42.02 -21.28 -15.95
C THR A 689 41.77 -22.77 -16.11
N VAL A 690 40.85 -23.16 -16.99
CA VAL A 690 40.60 -24.57 -17.31
C VAL A 690 41.74 -25.11 -18.18
N PHE A 691 42.63 -25.90 -17.59
CA PHE A 691 43.43 -26.86 -18.35
C PHE A 691 42.48 -27.98 -18.79
N ALA A 692 42.09 -27.95 -20.07
CA ALA A 692 41.24 -28.97 -20.68
C ALA A 692 42.09 -30.18 -21.07
N ASP A 693 41.91 -31.30 -20.36
CA ASP A 693 42.50 -32.59 -20.72
C ASP A 693 41.40 -33.59 -21.11
N GLN A 694 40.71 -33.31 -22.22
CA GLN A 694 39.86 -34.29 -22.91
C GLN A 694 39.95 -34.09 -24.45
N PRO A 695 40.22 -35.16 -25.23
CA PRO A 695 40.60 -35.05 -26.64
C PRO A 695 39.45 -34.65 -27.58
N MET A 696 38.18 -34.86 -27.21
CA MET A 696 37.02 -34.63 -28.08
C MET A 696 36.62 -33.15 -28.19
N THR A 697 36.87 -32.34 -27.16
CA THR A 697 36.59 -30.89 -27.16
C THR A 697 37.62 -30.11 -27.98
N ARG A 698 38.83 -30.63 -28.18
CA ARG A 698 39.87 -30.02 -29.05
C ARG A 698 39.42 -29.93 -30.51
N ALA A 699 38.70 -30.92 -31.03
CA ALA A 699 38.24 -30.92 -32.41
C ALA A 699 37.16 -29.85 -32.67
N PHE A 700 36.21 -29.71 -31.75
CA PHE A 700 35.17 -28.68 -31.82
C PHE A 700 35.74 -27.26 -31.61
N HIS A 701 36.74 -27.12 -30.73
CA HIS A 701 37.40 -25.84 -30.52
C HIS A 701 38.32 -25.45 -31.69
N ALA A 702 38.96 -26.41 -32.36
CA ALA A 702 39.80 -26.14 -33.53
C ALA A 702 38.95 -25.69 -34.74
N LEU A 703 37.80 -26.33 -34.97
CA LEU A 703 36.89 -25.98 -36.07
C LEU A 703 36.25 -24.59 -35.87
N ARG A 704 35.93 -24.22 -34.62
CA ARG A 704 35.39 -22.89 -34.28
C ARG A 704 36.45 -21.79 -34.28
N LYS A 705 37.69 -22.08 -33.88
CA LYS A 705 38.82 -21.12 -33.87
C LYS A 705 39.24 -20.68 -35.27
N LEU A 706 39.10 -21.56 -36.27
CA LEU A 706 39.36 -21.25 -37.67
C LEU A 706 38.34 -20.28 -38.30
N VAL A 707 37.15 -20.15 -37.72
CA VAL A 707 36.06 -19.33 -38.28
C VAL A 707 35.98 -17.92 -37.67
N THR A 708 36.35 -17.74 -36.39
CA THR A 708 36.04 -16.47 -35.67
C THR A 708 37.23 -15.69 -35.11
N GLY A 709 38.49 -16.11 -35.30
CA GLY A 709 39.67 -15.24 -35.16
C GLY A 709 39.92 -14.55 -33.80
N ARG A 710 39.26 -14.93 -32.70
CA ARG A 710 39.57 -14.42 -31.34
C ARG A 710 39.64 -15.55 -30.32
N ALA A 711 40.69 -15.52 -29.49
CA ALA A 711 40.84 -16.40 -28.34
C ALA A 711 39.91 -15.92 -27.21
N VAL A 712 39.06 -16.83 -26.70
CA VAL A 712 38.08 -16.55 -25.64
C VAL A 712 38.67 -17.02 -24.31
N THR A 713 38.93 -16.08 -23.40
CA THR A 713 38.90 -16.36 -21.96
C THR A 713 37.43 -16.46 -21.58
N THR A 714 36.96 -17.67 -21.25
CA THR A 714 35.61 -17.85 -20.69
C THR A 714 35.60 -17.34 -19.27
N ASP A 715 35.08 -16.13 -19.06
CA ASP A 715 34.66 -15.67 -17.74
C ASP A 715 33.48 -16.54 -17.29
N ALA A 716 33.69 -17.40 -16.29
CA ALA A 716 32.61 -18.13 -15.64
C ALA A 716 31.89 -17.15 -14.69
N VAL A 717 30.97 -16.37 -15.26
CA VAL A 717 30.05 -15.49 -14.54
C VAL A 717 29.05 -16.38 -13.82
N THR A 718 29.29 -16.64 -12.54
CA THR A 718 28.37 -17.42 -11.73
C THR A 718 27.47 -16.45 -11.00
N VAL A 719 26.22 -16.33 -11.44
CA VAL A 719 25.21 -15.53 -10.75
C VAL A 719 24.71 -16.36 -9.57
N ARG A 720 25.09 -15.97 -8.36
CA ARG A 720 24.63 -16.57 -7.11
C ARG A 720 23.58 -15.66 -6.49
N GLN A 721 22.37 -16.17 -6.28
CA GLN A 721 21.37 -15.46 -5.50
C GLN A 721 21.79 -15.50 -4.03
N VAL A 722 22.08 -14.33 -3.46
CA VAL A 722 22.43 -14.20 -2.04
C VAL A 722 21.36 -13.35 -1.38
N GLU A 723 20.81 -13.86 -0.29
CA GLU A 723 19.93 -13.11 0.58
C GLU A 723 20.76 -12.05 1.32
N ARG A 724 20.50 -10.76 1.05
CA ARG A 724 21.17 -9.62 1.69
C ARG A 724 20.14 -8.71 2.35
N GLU A 725 20.48 -8.16 3.50
CA GLU A 725 19.66 -7.11 4.12
C GLU A 725 19.46 -5.96 3.13
N ARG A 726 18.22 -5.45 3.03
CA ARG A 726 17.93 -4.30 2.14
C ARG A 726 18.79 -3.09 2.47
N TRP A 727 19.00 -2.90 3.77
CA TRP A 727 19.92 -1.93 4.37
C TRP A 727 20.55 -2.58 5.59
N SER A 728 21.87 -2.64 5.63
CA SER A 728 22.57 -3.12 6.82
C SER A 728 22.65 -2.06 7.92
N ALA A 729 22.82 -2.49 9.17
CA ALA A 729 23.00 -1.59 10.30
C ALA A 729 24.15 -0.58 10.10
N SER A 730 25.26 -1.05 9.52
CA SER A 730 26.44 -0.22 9.20
C SER A 730 26.17 0.76 8.06
N GLU A 731 25.40 0.36 7.04
CA GLU A 731 24.97 1.26 5.96
C GLU A 731 24.09 2.38 6.50
N LEU A 732 23.15 2.07 7.40
CA LEU A 732 22.29 3.10 8.01
C LEU A 732 23.06 4.06 8.90
N ALA A 733 24.05 3.56 9.65
CA ALA A 733 24.85 4.39 10.54
C ALA A 733 25.87 5.28 9.82
N HIS A 734 26.48 4.78 8.73
CA HIS A 734 27.65 5.42 8.12
C HIS A 734 27.48 5.82 6.65
N ALA A 735 26.59 5.17 5.89
CA ALA A 735 26.44 5.43 4.45
C ALA A 735 25.33 6.43 4.12
N VAL A 736 24.40 6.71 5.04
CA VAL A 736 23.33 7.70 4.83
C VAL A 736 23.91 9.12 4.93
N PRO A 737 23.92 9.91 3.84
CA PRO A 737 24.53 11.24 3.86
C PRO A 737 23.71 12.23 4.72
N PRO A 738 24.34 13.29 5.27
CA PRO A 738 23.61 14.35 5.96
C PRO A 738 22.49 14.95 5.11
N GLY A 739 21.36 15.23 5.75
CA GLY A 739 20.17 15.75 5.05
C GLY A 739 19.44 14.70 4.21
N HIS A 740 19.78 13.42 4.36
CA HIS A 740 19.01 12.29 3.80
C HIS A 740 18.41 11.44 4.90
N ALA A 741 17.43 10.63 4.50
CA ALA A 741 16.85 9.60 5.33
C ALA A 741 16.45 8.39 4.48
N VAL A 742 16.42 7.22 5.10
CA VAL A 742 15.85 6.01 4.50
C VAL A 742 14.38 5.92 4.92
N LEU A 743 13.49 5.88 3.95
CA LEU A 743 12.04 5.92 4.16
C LEU A 743 11.39 4.67 3.58
N SER A 744 10.55 4.01 4.38
CA SER A 744 9.66 2.93 3.95
C SER A 744 8.23 3.28 4.33
N LEU A 745 7.30 3.10 3.39
CA LEU A 745 5.91 3.51 3.53
C LEU A 745 4.95 2.37 3.29
N THR A 746 3.85 2.38 4.01
CA THR A 746 2.72 1.45 3.78
C THR A 746 1.43 2.25 3.82
N THR A 747 0.58 2.11 2.81
CA THR A 747 -0.71 2.80 2.76
C THR A 747 -1.78 2.07 3.57
N VAL A 748 -2.87 2.77 3.89
CA VAL A 748 -4.06 2.17 4.51
C VAL A 748 -4.71 1.08 3.62
N GLU A 749 -4.41 1.03 2.32
CA GLU A 749 -4.85 -0.03 1.39
C GLU A 749 -3.90 -1.24 1.37
N GLY A 750 -2.72 -1.14 2.01
CA GLY A 750 -1.71 -2.20 2.05
C GLY A 750 -0.70 -2.16 0.90
N GLU A 751 -0.71 -1.11 0.08
CA GLU A 751 0.38 -0.87 -0.86
C GLU A 751 1.66 -0.47 -0.12
N HIS A 752 2.82 -0.92 -0.60
CA HIS A 752 4.08 -0.76 0.11
C HIS A 752 5.17 -0.14 -0.78
N ALA A 753 5.91 0.80 -0.20
CA ALA A 753 7.16 1.32 -0.73
C ALA A 753 8.35 0.73 0.06
N PRO A 754 9.30 0.07 -0.62
CA PRO A 754 10.48 -0.49 0.04
C PRO A 754 11.31 0.61 0.72
N PRO A 755 12.24 0.26 1.63
CA PRO A 755 13.14 1.24 2.25
C PRO A 755 14.08 1.85 1.21
N LEU A 756 13.83 3.12 0.87
CA LEU A 756 14.57 3.84 -0.16
C LEU A 756 15.16 5.14 0.41
N LEU A 757 16.28 5.57 -0.17
CA LEU A 757 16.96 6.80 0.23
C LEU A 757 16.23 8.03 -0.32
N VAL A 758 15.96 9.01 0.54
CA VAL A 758 15.35 10.29 0.23
C VAL A 758 16.33 11.41 0.51
N ASP A 759 16.53 12.31 -0.45
CA ASP A 759 17.17 13.62 -0.22
C ASP A 759 16.12 14.62 0.31
N LEU A 760 16.32 15.10 1.53
CA LEU A 760 15.39 16.02 2.22
C LEU A 760 15.72 17.49 1.99
N ARG A 761 16.76 17.79 1.20
CA ARG A 761 17.21 19.18 0.96
C ARG A 761 16.41 19.90 -0.14
N GLY A 762 15.61 19.18 -0.91
CA GLY A 762 14.62 19.74 -1.86
C GLY A 762 14.74 19.24 -3.29
#